data_AF-A0A7J6V7L7-F1
#
_entry.id   AF-A0A7J6V7L7-F1
#
_cell.length_a   1.000
_cell.length_b   1.000
_cell.length_c   1.000
_cell.angle_alpha   90.00
_cell.angle_beta   90.00
_cell.angle_gamma   90.00
#
_symmetry.space_group_name_H-M   'P 1'
#
loop_
_entity.id
_entity.type
_entity.pdbx_description
1 polymer ?
#
loop_
_entity_poly.entity_id
_entity_poly.type
_entity_poly.pdbx_seq_one_letter_code
_entity_poly.pdbx_strand_id
1 'polypeptide(L)'
;MFERFKFIILNHRRLAAAAHVSTTTTSTKRLLNAKPPRQVKPPAMLETVQEIALYIHRFHNLDLFQQGWYRIKIKMRWEDSQYTTPGTPARVVQYEAPDLGPDDIFGVWRIDDKDNSFCTQPFRIKYARQDVLLSVMVSFNLSLGKYEGPSMSGVILKFELLYSPVLENGSDLQASTDVIPAAVHEFRIPPKALLGLHSYCPVHFDSFHSVLVDLSVHIIILKNDTYTPPSKVSSASSKVEEVAHEDSVRGNQELARGKYANPKSMAVMKAMLTARDILLEELHTISKAIDQTIDLTDISSNLGDNKLIGSIRADLGNANSEVSEARIGSRQIVNGSLDFENDGLLQSVSKEEMLDAFHSLSDQISVLWNIFLKFHRANKTKILEFLRDAWASERRAEWSIWMVYSKVEMPHHYLRSGLDGSSNHSARGKVLMSRRLNDDPAETAMARAVRHRRSIAQMRINNRSIQDMHIFGEPLRIPVILVDRVVNAPLRSTSGNSYFSAQKDASRIHLETGAKDGNKLLSAGAKKTGRILKIVIFVHGFQGHHLDLRLVRNQWLLIDPGVECLMSEINEDRTSGDFREMGLRLAEEVTAFLKKKIDKASRSGGYRNIKLSFVGHSIGNVIIRTALTDHRMEPFLKYLYTYMSVSGPHLGYLYSSNSLFNSGMWLLKKLKKAQCIHQLTFTDDPDLEKTFFYKLCKQKTLEHFKNIILLSSPQDGYVPYHSARIEMCQASSWDHSKKGKIFMEMLNDCLDQIRTPSSEQRMFVRCDVNFDTSSQGKNLNTMIGRAAHIEFLETDIFARFIMWSFPEIFH
;
A
#
# COMPACT_ATOMS: atom_id res chain seq x y z
N MET A 1 28.65 4.94 -2.45
CA MET A 1 27.71 5.85 -3.13
C MET A 1 27.64 7.17 -2.35
N PHE A 2 28.80 7.80 -2.11
CA PHE A 2 28.96 8.97 -1.21
C PHE A 2 29.85 10.07 -1.81
N GLU A 3 29.93 10.13 -3.14
CA GLU A 3 30.68 11.16 -3.90
C GLU A 3 29.80 11.89 -4.93
N ARG A 4 28.50 12.03 -4.63
CA ARG A 4 27.54 12.80 -5.46
C ARG A 4 26.78 13.89 -4.71
N PHE A 5 27.31 14.34 -3.57
CA PHE A 5 26.68 15.37 -2.72
C PHE A 5 27.38 16.75 -2.74
N LYS A 6 28.23 17.05 -3.75
CA LYS A 6 29.02 18.29 -3.78
C LYS A 6 28.89 19.20 -5.00
N PHE A 7 27.85 19.04 -5.82
CA PHE A 7 27.58 19.97 -6.92
C PHE A 7 26.11 20.37 -6.91
N ILE A 8 25.82 21.55 -6.33
CA ILE A 8 24.81 22.56 -6.69
C ILE A 8 24.82 23.61 -5.56
N ILE A 9 25.94 24.32 -5.38
CA ILE A 9 25.98 25.62 -4.70
C ILE A 9 27.12 26.41 -5.34
N LEU A 10 26.83 27.25 -6.35
CA LEU A 10 27.46 28.58 -6.51
C LEU A 10 26.84 29.36 -7.69
N ASN A 11 26.41 30.59 -7.38
CA ASN A 11 26.28 31.79 -8.24
C ASN A 11 25.07 31.88 -9.21
N HIS A 12 24.37 33.02 -9.37
CA HIS A 12 24.57 34.39 -8.87
C HIS A 12 23.24 35.21 -8.88
N ARG A 13 23.30 36.33 -8.14
CA ARG A 13 22.28 37.30 -7.71
C ARG A 13 21.87 38.36 -8.77
N ARG A 14 20.80 39.12 -8.37
CA ARG A 14 20.42 40.55 -8.63
C ARG A 14 19.47 40.77 -9.82
N LEU A 15 18.40 41.58 -9.74
CA LEU A 15 18.15 42.83 -9.02
C LEU A 15 16.65 43.04 -8.68
N ALA A 16 16.39 43.80 -7.61
CA ALA A 16 15.10 44.34 -7.21
C ALA A 16 14.99 45.83 -7.58
N ALA A 17 13.76 46.35 -7.74
CA ALA A 17 13.41 47.74 -7.43
C ALA A 17 11.90 47.87 -7.16
N ALA A 18 11.59 48.56 -6.06
CA ALA A 18 10.26 48.85 -5.53
C ALA A 18 9.79 50.26 -5.91
N ALA A 19 8.49 50.54 -5.77
CA ALA A 19 7.99 51.80 -5.18
C ALA A 19 6.48 51.76 -4.88
N HIS A 20 6.15 52.09 -3.63
CA HIS A 20 4.83 52.46 -3.09
C HIS A 20 4.30 53.78 -3.68
N VAL A 21 2.98 54.04 -3.52
CA VAL A 21 2.31 55.27 -3.01
C VAL A 21 0.79 55.07 -3.18
N SER A 22 0.04 54.82 -2.11
CA SER A 22 -0.74 55.77 -1.27
C SER A 22 -2.07 56.28 -1.87
N THR A 23 -3.11 56.05 -1.06
CA THR A 23 -4.53 56.41 -1.15
C THR A 23 -4.82 57.90 -1.05
N THR A 24 -5.82 58.38 -1.81
CA THR A 24 -6.65 59.53 -1.42
C THR A 24 -8.09 59.39 -1.91
N THR A 25 -9.01 59.59 -0.96
CA THR A 25 -10.47 59.71 -1.05
C THR A 25 -10.92 61.02 -1.71
N THR A 26 -12.01 60.99 -2.49
CA THR A 26 -12.95 62.13 -2.63
C THR A 26 -14.36 61.68 -2.96
N SER A 27 -15.30 62.55 -2.59
CA SER A 27 -16.69 62.31 -2.22
C SER A 27 -17.71 62.75 -3.29
N THR A 28 -18.89 62.11 -3.26
CA THR A 28 -20.25 62.59 -3.61
C THR A 28 -20.61 63.05 -5.03
N LYS A 29 -21.65 62.43 -5.63
CA LYS A 29 -23.00 63.04 -5.77
C LYS A 29 -24.05 62.02 -6.25
N ARG A 30 -25.23 62.10 -5.61
CA ARG A 30 -26.50 61.40 -5.89
C ARG A 30 -27.18 61.97 -7.13
N LEU A 31 -27.81 61.14 -7.96
CA LEU A 31 -28.98 61.51 -8.78
C LEU A 31 -29.86 60.27 -9.04
N LEU A 32 -31.16 60.54 -9.16
CA LEU A 32 -32.30 59.65 -8.91
C LEU A 32 -32.76 58.82 -10.13
N ASN A 33 -33.38 57.68 -9.79
CA ASN A 33 -34.51 56.99 -10.43
C ASN A 33 -34.48 56.67 -11.94
N ALA A 34 -34.30 55.38 -12.26
CA ALA A 34 -34.95 54.72 -13.39
C ALA A 34 -35.34 53.29 -12.99
N LYS A 35 -36.58 52.87 -13.33
CA LYS A 35 -37.14 51.53 -13.05
C LYS A 35 -36.29 50.43 -13.72
N PRO A 36 -36.06 49.28 -13.08
CA PRO A 36 -35.30 48.20 -13.69
C PRO A 36 -36.16 47.48 -14.76
N PRO A 37 -35.56 47.02 -15.87
CA PRO A 37 -36.24 46.14 -16.81
C PRO A 37 -36.40 44.76 -16.17
N ARG A 38 -37.53 44.09 -16.47
CA ARG A 38 -37.85 42.73 -16.02
C ARG A 38 -36.68 41.79 -16.29
N GLN A 39 -36.02 41.32 -15.24
CA GLN A 39 -35.07 40.22 -15.30
C GLN A 39 -35.82 38.93 -15.62
N VAL A 40 -35.49 38.32 -16.76
CA VAL A 40 -35.78 36.91 -17.02
C VAL A 40 -34.85 36.11 -16.10
N LYS A 41 -35.41 35.42 -15.10
CA LYS A 41 -34.66 34.46 -14.28
C LYS A 41 -34.08 33.39 -15.21
N PRO A 42 -32.78 33.06 -15.16
CA PRO A 42 -32.25 31.89 -15.84
C PRO A 42 -32.93 30.63 -15.26
N PRO A 43 -33.14 29.58 -16.06
CA PRO A 43 -33.76 28.35 -15.59
C PRO A 43 -32.95 27.76 -14.42
N ALA A 44 -33.61 27.35 -13.34
CA ALA A 44 -32.98 26.69 -12.21
C ALA A 44 -32.24 25.43 -12.69
N MET A 45 -30.91 25.44 -12.58
CA MET A 45 -30.04 24.30 -12.92
C MET A 45 -29.89 23.40 -11.69
N LEU A 46 -29.99 22.08 -11.89
CA LEU A 46 -29.76 21.06 -10.85
C LEU A 46 -28.26 20.94 -10.60
N GLU A 47 -27.69 21.87 -9.86
CA GLU A 47 -26.26 21.90 -9.59
C GLU A 47 -25.90 21.09 -8.34
N THR A 48 -24.89 20.24 -8.46
CA THR A 48 -24.34 19.44 -7.37
C THR A 48 -22.87 19.75 -7.15
N VAL A 49 -22.40 19.47 -5.93
CA VAL A 49 -21.02 19.63 -5.50
C VAL A 49 -20.58 18.34 -4.81
N GLN A 50 -19.35 17.93 -5.06
CA GLN A 50 -18.73 16.80 -4.35
C GLN A 50 -18.04 17.33 -3.10
N GLU A 51 -18.48 16.90 -1.92
CA GLU A 51 -17.77 17.17 -0.67
C GLU A 51 -16.88 15.97 -0.32
N ILE A 52 -15.58 16.23 -0.18
CA ILE A 52 -14.59 15.25 0.27
C ILE A 52 -14.02 15.75 1.60
N ALA A 53 -14.43 15.10 2.69
CA ALA A 53 -13.98 15.38 4.04
C ALA A 53 -12.82 14.45 4.42
N LEU A 54 -11.71 15.05 4.84
CA LEU A 54 -10.45 14.40 5.19
C LEU A 54 -10.20 14.61 6.68
N TYR A 55 -10.21 13.52 7.45
CA TYR A 55 -9.87 13.56 8.87
C TYR A 55 -8.44 13.07 9.08
N ILE A 56 -7.55 14.00 9.45
CA ILE A 56 -6.15 13.71 9.76
C ILE A 56 -6.08 13.41 11.26
N HIS A 57 -5.91 12.14 11.60
CA HIS A 57 -5.86 11.68 12.99
C HIS A 57 -4.54 12.07 13.62
N ARG A 58 -3.45 11.51 13.09
CA ARG A 58 -2.09 11.69 13.62
C ARG A 58 -1.04 11.50 12.55
N PHE A 59 0.14 12.04 12.85
CA PHE A 59 1.37 11.84 12.10
C PHE A 59 2.32 10.99 12.94
N HIS A 60 2.64 9.80 12.46
CA HIS A 60 3.60 8.90 13.07
C HIS A 60 4.95 9.02 12.37
N ASN A 61 5.89 9.69 13.02
CA ASN A 61 7.28 9.70 12.58
C ASN A 61 7.92 8.36 12.92
N LEU A 62 8.15 7.50 11.91
CA LEU A 62 8.91 6.27 12.13
C LEU A 62 10.41 6.59 12.21
N ASP A 63 10.94 7.27 11.19
CA ASP A 63 12.38 7.51 11.03
C ASP A 63 12.69 8.63 10.01
N LEU A 64 12.16 9.84 10.22
CA LEU A 64 12.60 11.02 9.46
C LEU A 64 14.05 11.36 9.80
N PHE A 65 14.89 11.52 8.76
CA PHE A 65 16.31 11.81 8.92
C PHE A 65 16.64 13.21 9.44
N GLN A 66 15.69 14.15 9.34
CA GLN A 66 15.92 15.55 9.67
C GLN A 66 15.01 15.98 10.82
N GLN A 67 15.60 16.58 11.84
CA GLN A 67 14.84 17.27 12.87
C GLN A 67 14.43 18.63 12.34
N GLY A 68 13.20 19.05 12.63
CA GLY A 68 12.69 20.31 12.12
C GLY A 68 11.21 20.49 12.30
N TRP A 69 10.72 21.53 11.65
CA TRP A 69 9.30 21.84 11.55
C TRP A 69 8.74 21.21 10.29
N TYR A 70 7.64 20.51 10.47
CA TYR A 70 6.92 19.84 9.40
C TYR A 70 5.50 20.37 9.29
N ARG A 71 4.96 20.35 8.08
CA ARG A 71 3.54 20.60 7.78
C ARG A 71 3.08 19.64 6.70
N ILE A 72 1.80 19.31 6.69
CA ILE A 72 1.19 18.59 5.58
C ILE A 72 0.37 19.60 4.77
N LYS A 73 0.68 19.73 3.49
CA LYS A 73 -0.11 20.49 2.53
C LYS A 73 -0.96 19.52 1.71
N ILE A 74 -2.25 19.82 1.58
CA ILE A 74 -3.24 18.98 0.90
C ILE A 74 -3.86 19.78 -0.23
N LYS A 75 -3.92 19.16 -1.41
CA LYS A 75 -4.53 19.70 -2.61
C LYS A 75 -5.42 18.65 -3.24
N MET A 76 -6.43 19.11 -3.96
CA MET A 76 -7.32 18.22 -4.69
C MET A 76 -7.68 18.79 -6.04
N ARG A 77 -7.72 17.93 -7.06
CA ARG A 77 -8.09 18.32 -8.42
C ARG A 77 -8.78 17.16 -9.13
N TRP A 78 -9.57 17.47 -10.15
CA TRP A 78 -10.02 16.46 -11.08
C TRP A 78 -8.83 15.83 -11.83
N GLU A 79 -8.94 14.55 -12.15
CA GLU A 79 -7.94 13.81 -12.91
C GLU A 79 -7.86 14.32 -14.35
N ASP A 80 -9.02 14.54 -14.98
CA ASP A 80 -9.10 15.02 -16.36
C ASP A 80 -8.90 16.55 -16.43
N SER A 81 -7.98 16.95 -17.31
CA SER A 81 -7.68 18.34 -17.67
C SER A 81 -8.88 19.14 -18.21
N GLN A 82 -9.95 18.47 -18.64
CA GLN A 82 -11.20 19.11 -19.06
C GLN A 82 -11.89 19.86 -17.91
N TYR A 83 -11.65 19.46 -16.66
CA TYR A 83 -12.17 20.14 -15.48
C TYR A 83 -11.11 21.12 -14.96
N THR A 84 -11.39 22.42 -15.07
CA THR A 84 -10.43 23.47 -14.70
C THR A 84 -10.54 23.92 -13.23
N THR A 85 -11.55 23.43 -12.50
CA THR A 85 -11.81 23.83 -11.11
C THR A 85 -11.04 22.93 -10.13
N PRO A 86 -10.03 23.46 -9.40
CA PRO A 86 -9.43 22.74 -8.28
C PRO A 86 -10.45 22.58 -7.13
N GLY A 87 -10.25 21.56 -6.31
CA GLY A 87 -11.02 21.39 -5.08
C GLY A 87 -10.72 22.53 -4.12
N THR A 88 -11.75 23.17 -3.59
CA THR A 88 -11.61 24.33 -2.69
C THR A 88 -11.86 23.90 -1.24
N PRO A 89 -10.93 24.15 -0.30
CA PRO A 89 -11.19 23.94 1.12
C PRO A 89 -12.40 24.79 1.56
N ALA A 90 -13.47 24.14 2.02
CA ALA A 90 -14.73 24.81 2.34
C ALA A 90 -14.98 24.88 3.85
N ARG A 91 -14.48 23.91 4.63
CA ARG A 91 -14.69 23.83 6.08
C ARG A 91 -13.51 23.15 6.74
N VAL A 92 -13.06 23.70 7.88
CA VAL A 92 -12.04 23.07 8.74
C VAL A 92 -12.57 23.00 10.17
N VAL A 93 -12.47 21.84 10.80
CA VAL A 93 -12.90 21.60 12.18
C VAL A 93 -11.79 20.91 12.95
N GLN A 94 -11.28 21.59 13.97
CA GLN A 94 -10.33 21.01 14.93
C GLN A 94 -11.12 20.20 15.97
N TYR A 95 -10.86 18.89 16.09
CA TYR A 95 -11.58 18.01 17.01
C TYR A 95 -11.04 18.12 18.43
N GLU A 96 -9.72 18.28 18.58
CA GLU A 96 -9.03 18.42 19.86
C GLU A 96 -8.02 19.55 19.80
N ALA A 97 -7.81 20.22 20.94
CA ALA A 97 -6.73 21.18 21.04
C ALA A 97 -5.38 20.48 20.76
N PRO A 98 -4.50 21.09 19.96
CA PRO A 98 -3.14 20.60 19.77
C PRO A 98 -2.43 20.50 21.13
N ASP A 99 -1.75 19.37 21.39
CA ASP A 99 -0.85 19.22 22.55
C ASP A 99 0.41 20.07 22.32
N LEU A 100 0.28 21.39 22.48
CA LEU A 100 1.40 22.33 22.43
C LEU A 100 1.98 22.46 23.83
N GLY A 101 3.28 22.18 23.97
CA GLY A 101 4.01 22.55 25.18
C GLY A 101 3.96 24.07 25.41
N PRO A 102 4.21 24.54 26.63
CA PRO A 102 4.12 25.97 26.97
C PRO A 102 5.00 26.89 26.10
N ASP A 103 6.00 26.35 25.39
CA ASP A 103 6.91 27.09 24.49
C ASP A 103 6.50 27.07 23.00
N ASP A 104 5.45 26.32 22.60
CA ASP A 104 5.09 26.09 21.19
C ASP A 104 3.82 26.88 20.77
N ILE A 105 3.72 28.18 21.08
CA ILE A 105 2.61 29.03 20.59
C ILE A 105 2.86 29.37 19.11
N PHE A 106 2.58 28.44 18.20
CA PHE A 106 2.79 28.66 16.77
C PHE A 106 1.62 28.20 15.89
N GLY A 107 1.04 29.16 15.15
CA GLY A 107 0.31 29.01 13.89
C GLY A 107 -0.87 28.03 13.85
N VAL A 108 -2.08 28.57 13.68
CA VAL A 108 -3.25 27.79 13.26
C VAL A 108 -3.00 27.17 11.86
N TRP A 109 -3.72 26.11 11.52
CA TRP A 109 -3.83 25.62 10.15
C TRP A 109 -4.10 26.78 9.16
N ARG A 110 -3.71 26.63 7.89
CA ARG A 110 -3.83 27.69 6.87
C ARG A 110 -4.53 27.18 5.62
N ILE A 111 -5.31 28.05 4.99
CA ILE A 111 -5.82 27.86 3.63
C ILE A 111 -5.05 28.84 2.74
N ASP A 112 -4.52 28.34 1.63
CA ASP A 112 -3.88 29.15 0.60
C ASP A 112 -4.83 29.28 -0.60
N ASP A 113 -5.43 30.45 -0.73
CA ASP A 113 -6.40 30.75 -1.79
C ASP A 113 -5.76 30.83 -3.19
N LYS A 114 -4.41 30.97 -3.28
CA LYS A 114 -3.73 31.05 -4.58
C LYS A 114 -3.72 29.72 -5.31
N ASP A 115 -3.59 28.62 -4.57
CA ASP A 115 -3.54 27.27 -5.12
C ASP A 115 -4.60 26.33 -4.52
N ASN A 116 -5.60 26.89 -3.83
CA ASN A 116 -6.73 26.21 -3.19
C ASN A 116 -6.29 25.00 -2.36
N SER A 117 -5.33 25.23 -1.48
CA SER A 117 -4.74 24.18 -0.65
C SER A 117 -4.98 24.41 0.84
N PHE A 118 -4.97 23.30 1.58
CA PHE A 118 -4.99 23.31 3.03
C PHE A 118 -3.62 22.93 3.57
N CYS A 119 -3.16 23.61 4.61
CA CYS A 119 -1.95 23.27 5.36
C CYS A 119 -2.31 23.02 6.82
N THR A 120 -1.84 21.90 7.36
CA THR A 120 -1.93 21.65 8.81
C THR A 120 -1.20 22.73 9.60
N GLN A 121 -1.49 22.78 10.90
CA GLN A 121 -0.60 23.46 11.82
C GLN A 121 0.83 22.89 11.71
N PRO A 122 1.87 23.73 11.84
CA PRO A 122 3.24 23.25 11.98
C PRO A 122 3.40 22.40 13.24
N PHE A 123 4.15 21.32 13.11
CA PHE A 123 4.53 20.47 14.23
C PHE A 123 6.01 20.14 14.17
N ARG A 124 6.62 19.95 15.34
CA ARG A 124 8.06 19.73 15.45
C ARG A 124 8.37 18.25 15.61
N ILE A 125 9.29 17.76 14.79
CA ILE A 125 9.85 16.41 14.92
C ILE A 125 11.22 16.52 15.58
N LYS A 126 11.34 15.90 16.75
CA LYS A 126 12.57 15.87 17.57
C LYS A 126 13.17 14.46 17.62
N TYR A 127 12.32 13.43 17.64
CA TYR A 127 12.76 12.06 17.85
C TYR A 127 12.17 11.13 16.79
N ALA A 128 12.90 10.06 16.47
CA ALA A 128 12.35 8.90 15.79
C ALA A 128 11.25 8.26 16.66
N ARG A 129 10.27 7.60 16.03
CA ARG A 129 9.10 6.98 16.70
C ARG A 129 8.30 7.99 17.54
N GLN A 130 8.07 9.17 16.97
CA GLN A 130 7.28 10.24 17.58
C GLN A 130 5.88 10.28 16.96
N ASP A 131 4.85 10.13 17.79
CA ASP A 131 3.46 10.41 17.42
C ASP A 131 3.15 11.90 17.60
N VAL A 132 2.50 12.50 16.61
CA VAL A 132 1.96 13.86 16.68
C VAL A 132 0.47 13.79 16.37
N LEU A 133 -0.35 14.12 17.36
CA LEU A 133 -1.80 14.17 17.19
C LEU A 133 -2.19 15.44 16.44
N LEU A 134 -2.92 15.29 15.33
CA LEU A 134 -3.36 16.42 14.50
C LEU A 134 -4.86 16.68 14.66
N SER A 135 -5.68 15.63 14.78
CA SER A 135 -7.11 15.68 15.10
C SER A 135 -7.89 16.77 14.34
N VAL A 136 -7.66 16.90 13.03
CA VAL A 136 -8.27 17.95 12.19
C VAL A 136 -9.05 17.37 11.03
N MET A 137 -10.29 17.85 10.85
CA MET A 137 -11.13 17.54 9.69
C MET A 137 -11.10 18.72 8.72
N VAL A 138 -10.81 18.47 7.44
CA VAL A 138 -10.94 19.46 6.37
C VAL A 138 -11.86 18.91 5.27
N SER A 139 -12.89 19.68 4.93
CA SER A 139 -13.77 19.40 3.80
C SER A 139 -13.35 20.22 2.59
N PHE A 140 -13.22 19.55 1.46
CA PHE A 140 -13.05 20.19 0.16
C PHE A 140 -14.30 20.03 -0.70
N ASN A 141 -14.64 21.09 -1.42
CA ASN A 141 -15.71 21.09 -2.40
C ASN A 141 -15.13 21.04 -3.83
N LEU A 142 -15.60 20.10 -4.65
CA LEU A 142 -15.36 20.10 -6.10
C LEU A 142 -16.67 20.36 -6.84
N SER A 143 -16.73 21.50 -7.52
CA SER A 143 -17.80 21.79 -8.48
C SER A 143 -17.42 21.23 -9.85
N LEU A 144 -18.41 20.71 -10.59
CA LEU A 144 -18.22 20.24 -11.97
C LEU A 144 -18.05 21.39 -12.99
N GLY A 145 -18.10 22.65 -12.56
CA GLY A 145 -17.96 23.80 -13.46
C GLY A 145 -19.12 23.88 -14.46
N LYS A 146 -18.83 24.00 -15.76
CA LYS A 146 -19.84 24.15 -16.84
C LYS A 146 -20.51 22.84 -17.27
N TYR A 147 -20.15 21.71 -16.66
CA TYR A 147 -20.59 20.39 -17.10
C TYR A 147 -21.84 19.95 -16.33
N GLU A 148 -22.90 19.64 -17.08
CA GLU A 148 -24.14 19.07 -16.55
C GLU A 148 -24.05 17.53 -16.48
N GLY A 149 -24.10 16.94 -15.28
CA GLY A 149 -24.17 15.48 -15.04
C GLY A 149 -23.22 14.97 -13.95
N PRO A 150 -23.30 13.69 -13.53
CA PRO A 150 -22.29 13.08 -12.66
C PRO A 150 -20.95 12.92 -13.40
N SER A 151 -19.83 13.23 -12.73
CA SER A 151 -18.49 13.13 -13.33
C SER A 151 -18.10 11.68 -13.61
N MET A 152 -17.63 11.40 -14.81
CA MET A 152 -16.94 10.15 -15.16
C MET A 152 -15.44 10.20 -14.85
N SER A 153 -14.93 11.34 -14.36
CA SER A 153 -13.52 11.54 -14.03
C SER A 153 -13.24 11.24 -12.56
N GLY A 154 -12.07 10.68 -12.29
CA GLY A 154 -11.58 10.52 -10.92
C GLY A 154 -11.12 11.84 -10.33
N VAL A 155 -10.82 11.82 -9.03
CA VAL A 155 -10.23 12.95 -8.30
C VAL A 155 -8.83 12.56 -7.84
N ILE A 156 -7.85 13.43 -8.06
CA ILE A 156 -6.50 13.28 -7.54
C ILE A 156 -6.38 14.08 -6.24
N LEU A 157 -6.07 13.37 -5.16
CA LEU A 157 -5.80 13.91 -3.85
C LEU A 157 -4.29 13.88 -3.61
N LYS A 158 -3.67 15.05 -3.41
CA LYS A 158 -2.23 15.22 -3.28
C LYS A 158 -1.86 15.69 -1.89
N PHE A 159 -0.90 14.99 -1.28
CA PHE A 159 -0.27 15.31 0.00
C PHE A 159 1.18 15.72 -0.24
N GLU A 160 1.60 16.85 0.31
CA GLU A 160 2.97 17.34 0.27
C GLU A 160 3.49 17.48 1.70
N LEU A 161 4.56 16.75 2.04
CA LEU A 161 5.27 16.91 3.29
C LEU A 161 6.21 18.08 3.15
N LEU A 162 5.92 19.14 3.89
CA LEU A 162 6.70 20.36 3.91
C LEU A 162 7.69 20.31 5.06
N TYR A 163 8.93 20.73 4.83
CA TYR A 163 10.00 20.75 5.83
C TYR A 163 10.62 22.15 5.95
N SER A 164 10.94 22.55 7.18
CA SER A 164 11.72 23.73 7.49
C SER A 164 12.70 23.43 8.63
N PRO A 165 14.00 23.75 8.48
CA PRO A 165 15.00 23.51 9.52
C PRO A 165 14.77 24.41 10.74
N VAL A 166 15.22 23.96 11.92
CA VAL A 166 15.23 24.81 13.12
C VAL A 166 16.39 25.81 12.99
N LEU A 167 16.11 27.10 12.89
CA LEU A 167 17.13 28.15 12.98
C LEU A 167 17.57 28.33 14.44
N GLU A 168 18.86 28.59 14.68
CA GLU A 168 19.45 28.71 16.03
C GLU A 168 18.83 29.81 16.90
N ASN A 169 18.19 30.82 16.29
CA ASN A 169 17.42 31.83 17.00
C ASN A 169 15.94 31.40 17.04
N GLY A 170 15.49 30.92 18.21
CA GLY A 170 14.17 30.30 18.45
C GLY A 170 12.92 31.17 18.22
N SER A 171 13.04 32.30 17.51
CA SER A 171 11.93 33.18 17.15
C SER A 171 12.12 33.64 15.70
N ASP A 172 11.47 32.95 14.76
CA ASP A 172 10.91 33.52 13.51
C ASP A 172 10.38 32.39 12.60
N LEU A 173 9.22 31.83 12.96
CA LEU A 173 8.48 30.91 12.08
C LEU A 173 7.72 31.65 10.94
N GLN A 174 7.83 32.98 10.85
CA GLN A 174 7.00 33.80 9.96
C GLN A 174 7.63 34.16 8.60
N ALA A 175 8.89 33.81 8.31
CA ALA A 175 9.57 34.38 7.14
C ALA A 175 10.44 33.43 6.29
N SER A 176 10.08 32.14 6.14
CA SER A 176 10.57 31.37 4.99
C SER A 176 9.41 30.94 4.10
N THR A 177 9.09 31.80 3.14
CA THR A 177 8.12 31.59 2.06
C THR A 177 8.57 30.50 1.07
N ASP A 178 9.81 30.02 1.18
CA ASP A 178 10.38 28.93 0.37
C ASP A 178 10.24 27.59 1.11
N VAL A 179 9.01 27.10 1.23
CA VAL A 179 8.77 25.76 1.77
C VAL A 179 8.80 24.76 0.62
N ILE A 180 9.96 24.13 0.41
CA ILE A 180 10.13 23.11 -0.62
C ILE A 180 9.43 21.83 -0.15
N PRO A 181 8.59 21.18 -0.98
CA PRO A 181 8.06 19.85 -0.68
C PRO A 181 9.22 18.87 -0.48
N ALA A 182 9.35 18.34 0.74
CA ALA A 182 10.32 17.30 1.05
C ALA A 182 9.91 15.98 0.38
N ALA A 183 8.60 15.70 0.39
CA ALA A 183 8.04 14.52 -0.26
C ALA A 183 6.59 14.74 -0.69
N VAL A 184 6.12 13.93 -1.63
CA VAL A 184 4.76 13.98 -2.17
C VAL A 184 4.16 12.58 -2.19
N HIS A 185 2.86 12.50 -1.92
CA HIS A 185 2.07 11.28 -2.12
C HIS A 185 0.73 11.64 -2.77
N GLU A 186 0.28 10.81 -3.71
CA GLU A 186 -0.97 11.04 -4.43
C GLU A 186 -1.88 9.82 -4.36
N PHE A 187 -3.17 10.08 -4.18
CA PHE A 187 -4.24 9.10 -4.31
C PHE A 187 -5.16 9.48 -5.44
N ARG A 188 -5.74 8.47 -6.07
CA ARG A 188 -6.82 8.60 -7.03
C ARG A 188 -8.11 8.04 -6.45
N ILE A 189 -9.12 8.88 -6.40
CA ILE A 189 -10.49 8.52 -6.01
C ILE A 189 -11.25 8.22 -7.31
N PRO A 190 -11.66 6.97 -7.57
CA PRO A 190 -12.37 6.62 -8.79
C PRO A 190 -13.79 7.21 -8.80
N PRO A 191 -14.40 7.42 -9.99
CA PRO A 191 -15.73 8.03 -10.11
C PRO A 191 -16.81 7.33 -9.27
N LYS A 192 -16.75 6.00 -9.16
CA LYS A 192 -17.70 5.22 -8.34
C LYS A 192 -17.60 5.51 -6.84
N ALA A 193 -16.43 5.91 -6.34
CA ALA A 193 -16.23 6.30 -4.95
C ALA A 193 -16.84 7.66 -4.65
N LEU A 194 -16.96 8.53 -5.67
CA LEU A 194 -17.56 9.86 -5.53
C LEU A 194 -19.07 9.83 -5.25
N LEU A 195 -19.72 8.68 -5.47
CA LEU A 195 -21.11 8.50 -5.04
C LEU A 195 -21.24 8.36 -3.52
N GLY A 196 -20.17 7.99 -2.82
CA GLY A 196 -20.19 7.81 -1.37
C GLY A 196 -19.13 6.80 -0.94
N LEU A 197 -18.29 7.17 0.01
CA LEU A 197 -17.23 6.31 0.54
C LEU A 197 -16.82 6.77 1.93
N HIS A 198 -16.59 5.82 2.84
CA HIS A 198 -15.91 6.06 4.12
C HIS A 198 -14.76 5.05 4.23
N SER A 199 -13.52 5.53 4.24
CA SER A 199 -12.36 4.62 4.20
C SER A 199 -11.17 5.18 4.97
N TYR A 200 -10.37 4.27 5.55
CA TYR A 200 -9.05 4.60 6.07
C TYR A 200 -8.04 4.64 4.92
N CYS A 201 -7.18 5.64 4.90
CA CYS A 201 -6.31 5.94 3.76
C CYS A 201 -4.92 6.36 4.25
N PRO A 202 -4.03 5.41 4.60
CA PRO A 202 -2.75 5.74 5.22
C PRO A 202 -1.80 6.41 4.22
N VAL A 203 -1.36 7.63 4.53
CA VAL A 203 -0.39 8.35 3.68
C VAL A 203 1.02 7.88 4.02
N HIS A 204 1.72 7.37 3.01
CA HIS A 204 3.15 7.09 3.07
C HIS A 204 3.83 7.91 1.99
N PHE A 205 4.87 8.66 2.34
CA PHE A 205 5.60 9.47 1.36
C PHE A 205 6.56 8.58 0.56
N ASP A 206 7.87 8.74 0.72
CA ASP A 206 8.86 7.95 -0.04
C ASP A 206 9.77 7.13 0.89
N SER A 207 10.69 6.38 0.29
CA SER A 207 11.66 5.52 0.99
C SER A 207 12.66 6.29 1.88
N PHE A 208 12.72 7.61 1.75
CA PHE A 208 13.54 8.51 2.56
C PHE A 208 12.74 9.25 3.66
N HIS A 209 11.42 9.29 3.54
CA HIS A 209 10.52 9.95 4.48
C HIS A 209 9.59 8.93 5.13
N SER A 210 10.17 8.08 5.99
CA SER A 210 9.44 7.00 6.67
C SER A 210 8.47 7.56 7.71
N VAL A 211 7.23 7.73 7.27
CA VAL A 211 6.13 8.31 8.03
C VAL A 211 4.85 7.53 7.71
N LEU A 212 3.96 7.46 8.70
CA LEU A 212 2.57 7.09 8.50
C LEU A 212 1.68 8.26 8.93
N VAL A 213 0.84 8.77 8.02
CA VAL A 213 -0.25 9.67 8.40
C VAL A 213 -1.55 8.87 8.45
N ASP A 214 -2.13 8.76 9.63
CA ASP A 214 -3.44 8.14 9.81
C ASP A 214 -4.51 9.11 9.31
N LEU A 215 -5.20 8.74 8.24
CA LEU A 215 -6.19 9.56 7.58
C LEU A 215 -7.47 8.75 7.32
N SER A 216 -8.63 9.37 7.55
CA SER A 216 -9.92 8.86 7.08
C SER A 216 -10.48 9.79 6.01
N VAL A 217 -11.01 9.22 4.94
CA VAL A 217 -11.62 9.93 3.82
C VAL A 217 -13.11 9.61 3.80
N HIS A 218 -13.92 10.65 3.73
CA HIS A 218 -15.38 10.57 3.67
C HIS A 218 -15.89 11.40 2.51
N ILE A 219 -16.71 10.81 1.65
CA ILE A 219 -17.14 11.42 0.38
C ILE A 219 -18.66 11.41 0.29
N ILE A 220 -19.24 12.52 -0.16
CA ILE A 220 -20.67 12.63 -0.43
C ILE A 220 -20.97 13.63 -1.55
N ILE A 221 -22.11 13.42 -2.24
CA ILE A 221 -22.65 14.37 -3.22
C ILE A 221 -23.68 15.26 -2.52
N LEU A 222 -23.54 16.58 -2.65
CA LEU A 222 -24.46 17.57 -2.10
C LEU A 222 -25.01 18.48 -3.20
N LYS A 223 -26.04 19.26 -2.85
CA LYS A 223 -26.54 20.35 -3.68
C LYS A 223 -25.57 21.53 -3.65
N ASN A 224 -25.35 22.17 -4.79
CA ASN A 224 -24.57 23.40 -4.86
C ASN A 224 -25.46 24.60 -4.51
N ASP A 225 -25.33 25.16 -3.31
CA ASP A 225 -26.09 26.36 -2.91
C ASP A 225 -25.45 27.67 -3.38
N THR A 226 -24.26 27.62 -4.00
CA THR A 226 -23.54 28.78 -4.51
C THR A 226 -23.89 29.11 -5.97
N TYR A 227 -25.05 29.75 -6.17
CA TYR A 227 -25.29 30.62 -7.33
C TYR A 227 -26.09 31.87 -6.92
N THR A 228 -25.41 32.87 -6.37
CA THR A 228 -25.80 34.27 -6.58
C THR A 228 -24.74 34.87 -7.49
N PRO A 229 -25.03 35.15 -8.77
CA PRO A 229 -24.06 35.85 -9.60
C PRO A 229 -23.84 37.24 -8.97
N PRO A 230 -22.59 37.68 -8.75
CA PRO A 230 -22.34 39.07 -8.42
C PRO A 230 -22.91 39.91 -9.57
N SER A 231 -23.71 40.92 -9.24
CA SER A 231 -24.24 41.87 -10.21
C SER A 231 -23.08 42.54 -10.94
N LYS A 232 -22.73 42.01 -12.11
CA LYS A 232 -21.81 42.70 -13.03
C LYS A 232 -22.50 43.96 -13.50
N VAL A 233 -22.09 45.09 -12.94
CA VAL A 233 -22.29 46.40 -13.57
C VAL A 233 -21.51 46.36 -14.89
N SER A 234 -22.24 46.34 -15.99
CA SER A 234 -21.68 46.45 -17.34
C SER A 234 -21.17 47.87 -17.56
N SER A 235 -19.86 48.04 -17.71
CA SER A 235 -19.26 49.23 -18.31
C SER A 235 -18.82 48.88 -19.73
N ALA A 236 -19.65 49.23 -20.71
CA ALA A 236 -19.30 49.07 -22.12
C ALA A 236 -18.69 50.36 -22.68
N SER A 237 -17.57 50.19 -23.38
CA SER A 237 -17.02 51.05 -24.45
C SER A 237 -15.92 50.17 -25.06
N SER A 238 -15.88 49.80 -26.34
CA SER A 238 -16.24 50.54 -27.56
C SER A 238 -16.25 49.59 -28.77
N LYS A 239 -17.21 49.83 -29.69
CA LYS A 239 -17.21 49.72 -31.17
C LYS A 239 -16.30 48.68 -31.86
N VAL A 240 -16.87 47.89 -32.78
CA VAL A 240 -16.80 48.10 -34.26
C VAL A 240 -17.47 46.93 -35.02
N GLU A 241 -18.32 47.33 -35.99
CA GLU A 241 -18.80 46.73 -37.25
C GLU A 241 -19.68 45.47 -37.33
N GLU A 242 -20.86 45.73 -37.91
CA GLU A 242 -21.77 44.84 -38.62
C GLU A 242 -21.12 44.19 -39.84
N VAL A 243 -21.43 42.91 -40.08
CA VAL A 243 -21.82 42.45 -41.43
C VAL A 243 -23.01 41.51 -41.26
N ALA A 244 -24.10 41.89 -41.91
CA ALA A 244 -25.34 41.13 -42.02
C ALA A 244 -25.15 39.89 -42.91
N HIS A 245 -25.82 38.80 -42.56
CA HIS A 245 -26.48 37.98 -43.56
C HIS A 245 -27.76 37.39 -42.95
N GLU A 246 -28.88 37.80 -43.52
CA GLU A 246 -30.18 37.16 -43.37
C GLU A 246 -30.09 35.72 -43.87
N ASP A 247 -30.66 34.78 -43.11
CA ASP A 247 -31.60 33.84 -43.72
C ASP A 247 -32.63 33.38 -42.70
N SER A 248 -33.86 33.72 -43.05
CA SER A 248 -35.09 33.46 -42.32
C SER A 248 -35.57 32.01 -42.47
N VAL A 249 -36.47 31.62 -41.55
CA VAL A 249 -37.40 30.48 -41.63
C VAL A 249 -36.88 29.13 -41.13
N ARG A 250 -36.92 28.97 -39.79
CA ARG A 250 -37.50 27.77 -39.18
C ARG A 250 -38.16 28.10 -37.85
N GLY A 251 -39.27 28.82 -37.95
CA GLY A 251 -40.20 28.96 -36.83
C GLY A 251 -40.82 27.61 -36.46
N ASN A 252 -41.08 27.45 -35.16
CA ASN A 252 -42.04 26.53 -34.57
C ASN A 252 -41.61 25.06 -34.34
N GLN A 253 -40.41 24.84 -33.82
CA GLN A 253 -40.07 23.55 -33.17
C GLN A 253 -39.31 23.65 -31.83
N GLU A 254 -39.18 24.84 -31.24
CA GLU A 254 -38.49 25.01 -29.94
C GLU A 254 -39.41 25.23 -28.74
N LEU A 255 -40.71 25.52 -28.94
CA LEU A 255 -41.63 25.78 -27.83
C LEU A 255 -42.14 24.51 -27.12
N ALA A 256 -41.88 23.32 -27.67
CA ALA A 256 -42.30 22.03 -27.09
C ALA A 256 -41.16 21.24 -26.43
N ARG A 257 -39.91 21.70 -26.51
CA ARG A 257 -38.74 21.02 -25.93
C ARG A 257 -38.50 21.35 -24.45
N GLY A 258 -39.30 22.24 -23.86
CA GLY A 258 -39.14 22.77 -22.51
C GLY A 258 -39.96 22.10 -21.39
N LYS A 259 -40.76 21.07 -21.70
CA LYS A 259 -41.66 20.42 -20.71
C LYS A 259 -41.12 19.14 -20.05
N TYR A 260 -40.15 18.48 -20.67
CA TYR A 260 -39.67 17.15 -20.23
C TYR A 260 -38.25 17.21 -19.68
N ALA A 261 -37.95 16.30 -18.75
CA ALA A 261 -36.65 16.15 -18.12
C ALA A 261 -35.51 15.88 -19.11
N ASN A 262 -34.38 16.59 -18.98
CA ASN A 262 -33.15 16.27 -19.71
C ASN A 262 -32.55 14.97 -19.14
N PRO A 263 -32.10 14.00 -19.96
CA PRO A 263 -31.39 12.79 -19.51
C PRO A 263 -30.28 13.05 -18.47
N LYS A 264 -29.57 14.18 -18.58
CA LYS A 264 -28.53 14.59 -17.63
C LYS A 264 -29.08 14.90 -16.23
N SER A 265 -30.26 15.51 -16.14
CA SER A 265 -30.96 15.79 -14.88
C SER A 265 -31.36 14.50 -14.18
N MET A 266 -31.84 13.51 -14.93
CA MET A 266 -32.17 12.18 -14.40
C MET A 266 -30.93 11.44 -13.89
N ALA A 267 -29.80 11.54 -14.60
CA ALA A 267 -28.54 10.95 -14.15
C ALA A 267 -28.06 11.55 -12.81
N VAL A 268 -28.20 12.87 -12.62
CA VAL A 268 -27.90 13.54 -11.34
C VAL A 268 -28.82 13.02 -10.22
N MET A 269 -30.12 12.90 -10.49
CA MET A 269 -31.08 12.33 -9.53
C MET A 269 -30.74 10.90 -9.13
N LYS A 270 -30.42 10.02 -10.09
CA LYS A 270 -29.99 8.64 -9.83
C LYS A 270 -28.70 8.60 -8.99
N ALA A 271 -27.73 9.46 -9.30
CA ALA A 271 -26.47 9.55 -8.54
C ALA A 271 -26.69 10.00 -7.09
N MET A 272 -27.52 11.02 -6.86
CA MET A 272 -27.86 11.49 -5.52
C MET A 272 -28.64 10.44 -4.73
N LEU A 273 -29.57 9.74 -5.35
CA LEU A 273 -30.34 8.69 -4.68
C LEU A 273 -29.43 7.53 -4.26
N THR A 274 -28.54 7.14 -5.16
CA THR A 274 -27.49 6.15 -4.87
C THR A 274 -26.64 6.62 -3.70
N ALA A 275 -26.17 7.88 -3.71
CA ALA A 275 -25.35 8.46 -2.64
C ALA A 275 -26.04 8.45 -1.26
N ARG A 276 -27.33 8.81 -1.23
CA ARG A 276 -28.16 8.73 -0.03
C ARG A 276 -28.21 7.30 0.51
N ASP A 277 -28.50 6.33 -0.35
CA ASP A 277 -28.70 4.93 0.05
C ASP A 277 -27.37 4.33 0.55
N ILE A 278 -26.25 4.64 -0.11
CA ILE A 278 -24.90 4.30 0.36
C ILE A 278 -24.62 4.89 1.75
N LEU A 279 -24.84 6.20 1.92
CA LEU A 279 -24.54 6.88 3.19
C LEU A 279 -25.34 6.26 4.34
N LEU A 280 -26.60 5.91 4.10
CA LEU A 280 -27.46 5.28 5.09
C LEU A 280 -27.00 3.85 5.44
N GLU A 281 -26.62 3.05 4.44
CA GLU A 281 -26.08 1.70 4.64
C GLU A 281 -24.75 1.71 5.42
N GLU A 282 -23.82 2.59 5.04
CA GLU A 282 -22.52 2.75 5.69
C GLU A 282 -22.68 3.25 7.13
N LEU A 283 -23.57 4.20 7.36
CA LEU A 283 -23.87 4.72 8.69
C LEU A 283 -24.39 3.61 9.62
N HIS A 284 -25.29 2.75 9.14
CA HIS A 284 -25.75 1.57 9.88
C HIS A 284 -24.64 0.55 10.11
N THR A 285 -23.81 0.31 9.11
CA THR A 285 -22.69 -0.64 9.20
C THR A 285 -21.68 -0.20 10.25
N ILE A 286 -21.24 1.06 10.19
CA ILE A 286 -20.32 1.66 11.17
C ILE A 286 -20.95 1.66 12.56
N SER A 287 -22.20 2.12 12.70
CA SER A 287 -22.94 2.17 13.97
C SER A 287 -23.00 0.80 14.65
N LYS A 288 -23.35 -0.24 13.90
CA LYS A 288 -23.41 -1.62 14.38
C LYS A 288 -22.03 -2.15 14.75
N ALA A 289 -21.01 -1.84 13.96
CA ALA A 289 -19.65 -2.31 14.20
C ALA A 289 -19.03 -1.72 15.48
N ILE A 290 -19.33 -0.45 15.80
CA ILE A 290 -18.78 0.23 16.98
C ILE A 290 -19.71 0.17 18.21
N ASP A 291 -20.86 -0.49 18.08
CA ASP A 291 -21.91 -0.62 19.10
C ASP A 291 -22.36 0.74 19.66
N GLN A 292 -22.74 1.65 18.76
CA GLN A 292 -23.25 2.98 19.12
C GLN A 292 -24.50 3.30 18.32
N THR A 293 -25.58 3.68 19.00
CA THR A 293 -26.88 3.98 18.38
C THR A 293 -26.87 5.32 17.67
N ILE A 294 -27.55 5.40 16.53
CA ILE A 294 -27.80 6.64 15.80
C ILE A 294 -29.29 6.90 15.79
N ASP A 295 -29.69 8.08 16.21
CA ASP A 295 -31.06 8.53 16.10
C ASP A 295 -31.32 9.02 14.67
N LEU A 296 -32.18 8.29 13.95
CA LEU A 296 -32.63 8.62 12.59
C LEU A 296 -34.11 9.01 12.55
N THR A 297 -34.74 9.29 13.71
CA THR A 297 -36.17 9.59 13.81
C THR A 297 -36.58 10.81 12.99
N ASP A 298 -35.74 11.86 12.96
CA ASP A 298 -35.93 13.09 12.17
C ASP A 298 -35.99 12.86 10.63
N ILE A 299 -35.46 11.74 10.15
CA ILE A 299 -35.45 11.39 8.72
C ILE A 299 -36.72 10.63 8.35
N SER A 300 -37.17 9.73 9.24
CA SER A 300 -38.43 9.00 9.06
C SER A 300 -39.64 9.93 9.03
N SER A 301 -39.60 11.07 9.73
CA SER A 301 -40.67 12.09 9.72
C SER A 301 -40.65 13.00 8.49
N ASN A 302 -39.49 13.16 7.83
CA ASN A 302 -39.33 13.96 6.58
C ASN A 302 -39.46 13.12 5.30
N LEU A 303 -39.74 11.81 5.44
CA LEU A 303 -39.96 10.89 4.34
C LEU A 303 -41.38 11.07 3.78
N GLY A 304 -41.65 12.23 3.17
CA GLY A 304 -42.80 12.37 2.29
C GLY A 304 -42.66 11.38 1.14
N ASP A 305 -43.71 10.62 0.85
CA ASP A 305 -43.81 9.70 -0.30
C ASP A 305 -43.70 10.47 -1.61
N ASN A 306 -42.48 10.86 -1.99
CA ASN A 306 -42.25 11.45 -3.29
C ASN A 306 -42.25 10.31 -4.32
N LYS A 307 -43.41 10.10 -4.94
CA LYS A 307 -43.69 9.02 -5.91
C LYS A 307 -42.60 8.90 -6.98
N LEU A 308 -41.99 10.03 -7.39
CA LEU A 308 -40.89 10.06 -8.36
C LEU A 308 -39.60 9.41 -7.82
N ILE A 309 -39.23 9.66 -6.56
CA ILE A 309 -38.08 9.00 -5.91
C ILE A 309 -38.32 7.48 -5.83
N GLY A 310 -39.55 7.08 -5.50
CA GLY A 310 -39.96 5.67 -5.49
C GLY A 310 -39.84 5.01 -6.87
N SER A 311 -40.27 5.70 -7.94
CA SER A 311 -40.13 5.21 -9.31
C SER A 311 -38.67 5.11 -9.77
N ILE A 312 -37.84 6.10 -9.45
CA ILE A 312 -36.40 6.08 -9.77
C ILE A 312 -35.71 4.92 -9.03
N ARG A 313 -36.08 4.67 -7.76
CA ARG A 313 -35.56 3.54 -6.98
C ARG A 313 -35.95 2.19 -7.60
N ALA A 314 -37.20 2.04 -8.06
CA ALA A 314 -37.67 0.82 -8.70
C ALA A 314 -36.92 0.52 -10.02
N ASP A 315 -36.65 1.55 -10.81
CA ASP A 315 -35.87 1.46 -12.05
C ASP A 315 -34.41 1.00 -11.78
N LEU A 316 -33.75 1.59 -10.77
CA LEU A 316 -32.43 1.17 -10.30
C LEU A 316 -32.39 -0.30 -9.83
N GLY A 317 -33.47 -0.78 -9.19
CA GLY A 317 -33.59 -2.17 -8.72
C GLY A 317 -33.71 -3.20 -9.86
N ASN A 318 -34.40 -2.85 -10.95
CA ASN A 318 -34.56 -3.72 -12.10
C ASN A 318 -33.26 -3.85 -12.92
N ALA A 319 -32.52 -2.74 -13.09
CA ALA A 319 -31.23 -2.75 -13.79
C ALA A 319 -30.16 -3.62 -13.11
N ASN A 320 -30.20 -3.74 -11.78
CA ASN A 320 -29.25 -4.57 -11.02
C ASN A 320 -29.62 -6.07 -11.03
N SER A 321 -30.87 -6.43 -11.32
CA SER A 321 -31.33 -7.82 -11.33
C SER A 321 -30.96 -8.57 -12.62
N GLU A 322 -30.92 -7.88 -13.77
CA GLU A 322 -30.50 -8.47 -15.06
C GLU A 322 -29.01 -8.85 -15.13
N VAL A 323 -28.17 -8.27 -14.26
CA VAL A 323 -26.73 -8.57 -14.19
C VAL A 323 -26.43 -9.90 -13.48
N SER A 324 -27.43 -10.52 -12.83
CA SER A 324 -27.24 -11.68 -11.96
C SER A 324 -27.36 -13.05 -12.64
N GLU A 325 -27.75 -13.15 -13.93
CA GLU A 325 -28.06 -14.44 -14.57
C GLU A 325 -27.22 -14.89 -15.80
N ALA A 326 -26.22 -14.14 -16.27
CA ALA A 326 -25.45 -14.57 -17.46
C ALA A 326 -24.19 -15.40 -17.13
N ARG A 327 -24.28 -16.74 -17.22
CA ARG A 327 -23.13 -17.65 -17.28
C ARG A 327 -22.48 -17.68 -18.68
N ILE A 328 -21.14 -17.57 -18.69
CA ILE A 328 -20.12 -18.12 -19.62
C ILE A 328 -20.56 -18.34 -21.08
N GLY A 329 -20.22 -17.38 -21.94
CA GLY A 329 -20.22 -17.52 -23.40
C GLY A 329 -19.65 -16.27 -24.06
N SER A 330 -18.54 -16.43 -24.77
CA SER A 330 -17.75 -15.38 -25.43
C SER A 330 -18.56 -14.35 -26.23
N ARG A 331 -18.54 -13.10 -25.76
CA ARG A 331 -18.78 -11.88 -26.56
C ARG A 331 -18.00 -10.72 -25.93
N GLN A 332 -17.26 -9.97 -26.75
CA GLN A 332 -16.48 -8.79 -26.33
C GLN A 332 -17.34 -7.86 -25.47
N ILE A 333 -16.94 -7.69 -24.21
CA ILE A 333 -17.53 -6.71 -23.30
C ILE A 333 -16.98 -5.34 -23.69
N VAL A 334 -17.64 -4.69 -24.64
CA VAL A 334 -17.57 -3.24 -24.83
C VAL A 334 -18.11 -2.60 -23.56
N ASN A 335 -17.36 -1.61 -23.03
CA ASN A 335 -17.72 -0.68 -21.97
C ASN A 335 -18.96 -1.05 -21.12
N GLY A 336 -18.74 -1.56 -19.90
CA GLY A 336 -19.70 -1.42 -18.80
C GLY A 336 -19.74 0.04 -18.31
N SER A 337 -20.13 0.93 -19.23
CA SER A 337 -20.79 2.18 -18.94
C SER A 337 -22.08 1.81 -18.21
N LEU A 338 -22.45 2.54 -17.16
CA LEU A 338 -23.87 2.59 -16.82
C LEU A 338 -24.51 3.27 -18.03
N ASP A 339 -24.96 2.47 -18.99
CA ASP A 339 -25.60 2.98 -20.21
C ASP A 339 -26.90 3.64 -19.79
N PHE A 340 -26.81 4.92 -19.44
CA PHE A 340 -27.92 5.79 -19.03
C PHE A 340 -28.79 6.20 -20.24
N GLU A 341 -28.73 5.48 -21.35
CA GLU A 341 -29.29 5.91 -22.65
C GLU A 341 -30.67 5.35 -23.00
N ASN A 342 -31.31 4.54 -22.14
CA ASN A 342 -32.66 4.08 -22.45
C ASN A 342 -33.57 4.10 -21.23
N ASP A 343 -34.36 5.17 -21.11
CA ASP A 343 -35.24 5.36 -19.95
C ASP A 343 -36.64 5.78 -20.40
N GLY A 344 -37.58 4.83 -20.38
CA GLY A 344 -39.01 5.07 -20.64
C GLY A 344 -39.65 6.05 -19.64
N LEU A 345 -38.96 6.35 -18.53
CA LEU A 345 -39.37 7.31 -17.51
C LEU A 345 -39.26 8.77 -17.98
N LEU A 346 -38.41 9.08 -18.98
CA LEU A 346 -38.17 10.45 -19.45
C LEU A 346 -39.39 11.11 -20.11
N GLN A 347 -40.37 10.31 -20.56
CA GLN A 347 -41.55 10.80 -21.27
C GLN A 347 -42.72 11.21 -20.34
N SER A 348 -42.63 10.97 -19.03
CA SER A 348 -43.76 11.17 -18.10
C SER A 348 -43.53 12.16 -16.94
N VAL A 349 -42.30 12.67 -16.74
CA VAL A 349 -41.93 13.47 -15.57
C VAL A 349 -41.86 14.97 -15.90
N SER A 350 -42.55 15.81 -15.12
CA SER A 350 -42.49 17.27 -15.26
C SER A 350 -41.21 17.86 -14.64
N LYS A 351 -40.82 19.05 -15.10
CA LYS A 351 -39.62 19.75 -14.59
C LYS A 351 -39.76 20.16 -13.12
N GLU A 352 -40.97 20.53 -12.72
CA GLU A 352 -41.33 20.91 -11.35
C GLU A 352 -41.23 19.72 -10.39
N GLU A 353 -41.80 18.56 -10.75
CA GLU A 353 -41.69 17.33 -9.96
C GLU A 353 -40.23 16.90 -9.77
N MET A 354 -39.37 17.07 -10.79
CA MET A 354 -37.94 16.80 -10.67
C MET A 354 -37.23 17.76 -9.71
N LEU A 355 -37.54 19.06 -9.75
CA LEU A 355 -36.94 20.05 -8.87
C LEU A 355 -37.35 19.80 -7.42
N ASP A 356 -38.62 19.49 -7.17
CA ASP A 356 -39.13 19.16 -5.83
C ASP A 356 -38.48 17.88 -5.29
N ALA A 357 -38.36 16.84 -6.13
CA ALA A 357 -37.65 15.62 -5.77
C ALA A 357 -36.16 15.87 -5.51
N PHE A 358 -35.51 16.72 -6.31
CA PHE A 358 -34.11 17.09 -6.11
C PHE A 358 -33.90 17.84 -4.78
N HIS A 359 -34.74 18.83 -4.47
CA HIS A 359 -34.65 19.57 -3.22
C HIS A 359 -34.89 18.65 -2.02
N SER A 360 -35.94 17.83 -2.06
CA SER A 360 -36.23 16.85 -1.00
C SER A 360 -35.06 15.88 -0.77
N LEU A 361 -34.49 15.34 -1.85
CA LEU A 361 -33.35 14.43 -1.76
C LEU A 361 -32.08 15.12 -1.25
N SER A 362 -31.83 16.35 -1.69
CA SER A 362 -30.70 17.17 -1.26
C SER A 362 -30.75 17.46 0.25
N ASP A 363 -31.93 17.81 0.75
CA ASP A 363 -32.14 18.08 2.18
C ASP A 363 -31.92 16.81 3.01
N GLN A 364 -32.42 15.66 2.55
CA GLN A 364 -32.18 14.36 3.21
C GLN A 364 -30.70 14.01 3.29
N ILE A 365 -29.95 14.14 2.19
CA ILE A 365 -28.51 13.84 2.17
C ILE A 365 -27.76 14.79 3.10
N SER A 366 -28.12 16.08 3.09
CA SER A 366 -27.49 17.09 3.94
C SER A 366 -27.71 16.82 5.43
N VAL A 367 -28.92 16.38 5.82
CA VAL A 367 -29.23 15.97 7.19
C VAL A 367 -28.42 14.72 7.58
N LEU A 368 -28.45 13.68 6.74
CA LEU A 368 -27.69 12.44 6.97
C LEU A 368 -26.19 12.71 7.12
N TRP A 369 -25.64 13.56 6.26
CA TRP A 369 -24.22 13.89 6.28
C TRP A 369 -23.83 14.62 7.56
N ASN A 370 -24.64 15.57 8.01
CA ASN A 370 -24.41 16.26 9.29
C ASN A 370 -24.54 15.33 10.49
N ILE A 371 -25.47 14.37 10.46
CA ILE A 371 -25.57 13.30 11.48
C ILE A 371 -24.28 12.48 11.48
N PHE A 372 -23.82 12.03 10.31
CA PHE A 372 -22.57 11.29 10.18
C PHE A 372 -21.38 12.06 10.74
N LEU A 373 -21.20 13.33 10.41
CA LEU A 373 -20.08 14.14 10.90
C LEU A 373 -20.09 14.32 12.41
N LYS A 374 -21.27 14.54 13.02
CA LYS A 374 -21.42 14.60 14.48
C LYS A 374 -21.11 13.26 15.13
N PHE A 375 -21.65 12.19 14.58
CA PHE A 375 -21.41 10.82 15.04
C PHE A 375 -19.93 10.43 14.94
N HIS A 376 -19.29 10.79 13.84
CA HIS A 376 -17.86 10.60 13.62
C HIS A 376 -17.04 11.35 14.67
N ARG A 377 -17.36 12.63 14.92
CA ARG A 377 -16.66 13.43 15.93
C ARG A 377 -16.74 12.82 17.33
N ALA A 378 -17.89 12.29 17.71
CA ALA A 378 -18.09 11.63 19.01
C ALA A 378 -17.34 10.29 19.13
N ASN A 379 -17.13 9.58 18.01
CA ASN A 379 -16.64 8.19 18.00
C ASN A 379 -15.35 7.95 17.19
N LYS A 380 -14.57 9.02 16.94
CA LYS A 380 -13.42 9.03 16.02
C LYS A 380 -12.43 7.87 16.16
N THR A 381 -12.09 7.47 17.40
CA THR A 381 -11.12 6.39 17.65
C THR A 381 -11.69 5.02 17.26
N LYS A 382 -12.93 4.72 17.67
CA LYS A 382 -13.60 3.45 17.34
C LYS A 382 -13.84 3.34 15.83
N ILE A 383 -14.20 4.46 15.19
CA ILE A 383 -14.39 4.52 13.74
C ILE A 383 -13.06 4.32 13.01
N LEU A 384 -11.97 4.95 13.47
CA LEU A 384 -10.63 4.70 12.91
C LEU A 384 -10.26 3.23 12.98
N GLU A 385 -10.44 2.58 14.13
CA GLU A 385 -10.13 1.16 14.32
C GLU A 385 -10.94 0.29 13.35
N PHE A 386 -12.26 0.50 13.27
CA PHE A 386 -13.13 -0.19 12.33
C PHE A 386 -12.68 -0.01 10.87
N LEU A 387 -12.44 1.23 10.44
CA LEU A 387 -12.03 1.53 9.07
C LEU A 387 -10.63 0.98 8.74
N ARG A 388 -9.71 0.97 9.71
CA ARG A 388 -8.36 0.41 9.54
C ARG A 388 -8.41 -1.11 9.37
N ASP A 389 -9.24 -1.80 10.13
CA ASP A 389 -9.40 -3.26 10.03
C ASP A 389 -10.08 -3.65 8.72
N ALA A 390 -11.08 -2.89 8.28
CA ALA A 390 -11.69 -3.02 6.96
C ALA A 390 -10.64 -2.80 5.85
N TRP A 391 -9.87 -1.70 5.93
CA TRP A 391 -8.80 -1.41 4.98
C TRP A 391 -7.75 -2.52 4.92
N ALA A 392 -7.28 -3.03 6.06
CA ALA A 392 -6.28 -4.10 6.09
C ALA A 392 -6.79 -5.39 5.42
N SER A 393 -8.09 -5.69 5.55
CA SER A 393 -8.72 -6.85 4.93
C SER A 393 -8.87 -6.69 3.42
N GLU A 394 -9.33 -5.52 2.96
CA GLU A 394 -9.49 -5.20 1.54
C GLU A 394 -8.14 -5.11 0.81
N ARG A 395 -7.13 -4.54 1.46
CA ARG A 395 -5.85 -4.23 0.81
C ARG A 395 -5.10 -5.48 0.37
N ARG A 396 -5.24 -6.59 1.11
CA ARG A 396 -4.72 -7.90 0.71
C ARG A 396 -5.34 -8.38 -0.61
N ALA A 397 -6.63 -8.17 -0.81
CA ALA A 397 -7.31 -8.53 -2.05
C ALA A 397 -6.85 -7.64 -3.22
N GLU A 398 -6.69 -6.33 -2.99
CA GLU A 398 -6.20 -5.41 -4.01
C GLU A 398 -4.77 -5.71 -4.45
N TRP A 399 -3.88 -6.06 -3.51
CA TRP A 399 -2.49 -6.41 -3.82
C TRP A 399 -2.34 -7.79 -4.44
N SER A 400 -3.34 -8.66 -4.32
CA SER A 400 -3.35 -9.97 -4.98
C SER A 400 -3.25 -9.87 -6.50
N ILE A 401 -3.56 -8.71 -7.10
CA ILE A 401 -3.38 -8.45 -8.54
C ILE A 401 -1.93 -8.69 -8.97
N TRP A 402 -0.94 -8.35 -8.14
CA TRP A 402 0.49 -8.53 -8.44
C TRP A 402 1.09 -9.79 -7.83
N MET A 403 0.29 -10.61 -7.15
CA MET A 403 0.77 -11.83 -6.49
C MET A 403 0.18 -13.08 -7.13
N VAL A 404 1.03 -14.05 -7.44
CA VAL A 404 0.63 -15.30 -8.07
C VAL A 404 0.92 -16.46 -7.13
N TYR A 405 -0.13 -17.01 -6.54
CA TYR A 405 -0.02 -18.10 -5.57
C TYR A 405 0.07 -19.47 -6.24
N SER A 406 0.90 -20.34 -5.66
CA SER A 406 1.03 -21.74 -6.02
C SER A 406 1.17 -22.59 -4.76
N LYS A 407 0.53 -23.75 -4.76
CA LYS A 407 0.77 -24.77 -3.73
C LYS A 407 1.81 -25.73 -4.27
N VAL A 408 2.89 -25.89 -3.52
CA VAL A 408 4.00 -26.77 -3.89
C VAL A 408 4.18 -27.80 -2.79
N GLU A 409 4.25 -29.09 -3.16
CA GLU A 409 4.58 -30.13 -2.21
C GLU A 409 6.07 -30.04 -1.84
N MET A 410 6.37 -30.18 -0.56
CA MET A 410 7.75 -30.26 -0.11
C MET A 410 8.40 -31.50 -0.75
N PRO A 411 9.48 -31.35 -1.54
CA PRO A 411 10.11 -32.50 -2.18
C PRO A 411 10.50 -33.50 -1.10
N HIS A 412 10.04 -34.75 -1.21
CA HIS A 412 10.61 -35.83 -0.41
C HIS A 412 12.06 -36.00 -0.86
N HIS A 413 12.98 -35.97 0.11
CA HIS A 413 14.42 -36.23 -0.01
C HIS A 413 14.87 -36.57 -1.43
N TYR A 414 15.71 -35.73 -2.05
CA TYR A 414 16.10 -35.97 -3.44
C TYR A 414 16.86 -37.30 -3.54
N LEU A 415 16.19 -38.33 -4.07
CA LEU A 415 16.73 -39.67 -4.30
C LEU A 415 17.26 -39.74 -5.73
N ARG A 416 18.50 -40.22 -5.87
CA ARG A 416 19.09 -40.47 -7.18
C ARG A 416 18.45 -41.74 -7.75
N SER A 417 17.88 -41.69 -8.97
CA SER A 417 17.53 -42.91 -9.68
C SER A 417 18.83 -43.61 -10.11
N GLY A 418 19.22 -44.65 -9.39
CA GLY A 418 20.29 -45.54 -9.83
C GLY A 418 19.82 -46.36 -11.02
N LEU A 419 20.36 -46.09 -12.20
CA LEU A 419 20.55 -47.14 -13.20
C LEU A 419 21.85 -47.83 -12.82
N ASP A 420 21.78 -48.99 -12.16
CA ASP A 420 22.73 -50.10 -12.28
C ASP A 420 22.23 -51.30 -11.46
N GLY A 421 22.00 -52.44 -12.14
CA GLY A 421 22.15 -53.79 -11.57
C GLY A 421 20.90 -54.52 -11.01
N SER A 422 20.14 -55.17 -11.90
CA SER A 422 19.34 -56.41 -11.71
C SER A 422 18.64 -56.72 -10.36
N SER A 423 17.31 -56.58 -10.35
CA SER A 423 16.41 -57.68 -9.98
C SER A 423 15.00 -57.39 -10.50
N ASN A 424 14.51 -58.26 -11.37
CA ASN A 424 13.10 -58.27 -11.77
C ASN A 424 12.23 -58.48 -10.53
N HIS A 425 11.34 -57.52 -10.23
CA HIS A 425 9.93 -57.71 -9.89
C HIS A 425 9.34 -56.43 -9.26
N SER A 426 8.09 -56.15 -9.62
CA SER A 426 7.21 -55.05 -9.19
C SER A 426 7.31 -53.71 -9.94
N ALA A 427 6.64 -53.68 -11.08
CA ALA A 427 6.11 -52.45 -11.64
C ALA A 427 5.04 -51.86 -10.70
N ARG A 428 5.38 -50.84 -9.90
CA ARG A 428 4.43 -49.85 -9.33
C ARG A 428 5.20 -48.79 -8.54
N GLY A 429 5.35 -47.61 -9.15
CA GLY A 429 5.92 -46.44 -8.46
C GLY A 429 6.88 -45.59 -9.29
N LYS A 430 6.66 -45.41 -10.60
CA LYS A 430 7.30 -44.30 -11.33
C LYS A 430 6.70 -42.98 -10.81
N VAL A 431 7.34 -42.41 -9.78
CA VAL A 431 7.04 -41.05 -9.32
C VAL A 431 7.30 -40.11 -10.49
N LEU A 432 6.36 -39.18 -10.69
CA LEU A 432 6.20 -38.22 -11.77
C LEU A 432 7.34 -37.16 -11.83
N MET A 433 8.63 -37.57 -11.85
CA MET A 433 9.76 -36.64 -11.72
C MET A 433 10.54 -36.38 -13.01
N SER A 434 10.44 -37.27 -14.01
CA SER A 434 11.18 -37.11 -15.27
C SER A 434 10.56 -36.11 -16.25
N ARG A 435 9.32 -35.65 -16.05
CA ARG A 435 8.57 -34.89 -17.08
C ARG A 435 8.49 -33.38 -16.87
N ARG A 436 9.08 -32.82 -15.80
CA ARG A 436 9.00 -31.37 -15.45
C ARG A 436 10.35 -30.61 -15.46
N LEU A 437 11.48 -31.26 -15.75
CA LEU A 437 12.83 -30.68 -15.59
C LEU A 437 13.52 -30.25 -16.90
N ASN A 438 12.80 -30.18 -18.03
CA ASN A 438 13.40 -29.70 -19.27
C ASN A 438 13.59 -28.17 -19.28
N ASP A 439 12.80 -27.43 -18.51
CA ASP A 439 12.83 -25.96 -18.47
C ASP A 439 13.56 -25.47 -17.21
N ASP A 440 14.42 -24.44 -17.34
CA ASP A 440 15.10 -23.82 -16.20
C ASP A 440 14.04 -23.18 -15.25
N PRO A 441 14.03 -23.51 -13.94
CA PRO A 441 13.09 -22.94 -12.99
C PRO A 441 13.10 -21.40 -12.94
N ALA A 442 14.27 -20.79 -13.11
CA ALA A 442 14.40 -19.33 -13.13
C ALA A 442 13.73 -18.73 -14.39
N GLU A 443 14.00 -19.29 -15.58
CA GLU A 443 13.33 -18.90 -16.82
C GLU A 443 11.82 -19.10 -16.77
N THR A 444 11.36 -20.21 -16.18
CA THR A 444 9.93 -20.49 -16.01
C THR A 444 9.25 -19.46 -15.11
N ALA A 445 9.88 -19.10 -13.99
CA ALA A 445 9.42 -18.04 -13.11
C ALA A 445 9.37 -16.68 -13.81
N MET A 446 10.41 -16.33 -14.58
CA MET A 446 10.41 -15.10 -15.40
C MET A 446 9.28 -15.08 -16.43
N ALA A 447 9.12 -16.16 -17.21
CA ALA A 447 8.08 -16.26 -18.22
C ALA A 447 6.68 -16.15 -17.62
N ARG A 448 6.48 -16.75 -16.43
CA ARG A 448 5.23 -16.65 -15.68
C ARG A 448 4.96 -15.22 -15.22
N ALA A 449 5.95 -14.53 -14.65
CA ALA A 449 5.80 -13.15 -14.20
C ALA A 449 5.54 -12.20 -15.37
N VAL A 450 6.23 -12.35 -16.50
CA VAL A 450 6.01 -11.56 -17.72
C VAL A 450 4.61 -11.79 -18.28
N ARG A 451 4.15 -13.04 -18.35
CA ARG A 451 2.77 -13.36 -18.78
C ARG A 451 1.74 -12.71 -17.87
N HIS A 452 1.96 -12.75 -16.55
CA HIS A 452 1.08 -12.12 -15.58
C HIS A 452 1.03 -10.60 -15.75
N ARG A 453 2.20 -9.94 -15.91
CA ARG A 453 2.28 -8.50 -16.18
C ARG A 453 1.54 -8.10 -17.45
N ARG A 454 1.60 -8.90 -18.52
CA ARG A 454 0.80 -8.69 -19.75
C ARG A 454 -0.71 -8.80 -19.49
N SER A 455 -1.12 -9.71 -18.62
CA SER A 455 -2.52 -9.81 -18.20
C SER A 455 -2.96 -8.55 -17.44
N ILE A 456 -2.13 -8.04 -16.51
CA ILE A 456 -2.41 -6.81 -15.77
C ILE A 456 -2.57 -5.62 -16.72
N ALA A 457 -1.75 -5.51 -17.78
CA ALA A 457 -1.87 -4.46 -18.79
C ALA A 457 -3.25 -4.42 -19.48
N GLN A 458 -3.95 -5.55 -19.53
CA GLN A 458 -5.27 -5.69 -20.13
C GLN A 458 -6.41 -5.59 -19.11
N MET A 459 -6.09 -5.61 -17.80
CA MET A 459 -7.08 -5.49 -16.75
C MET A 459 -7.61 -4.06 -16.65
N ARG A 460 -8.93 -3.93 -16.56
CA ARG A 460 -9.58 -2.68 -16.16
C ARG A 460 -9.82 -2.72 -14.66
N ILE A 461 -8.98 -2.04 -13.89
CA ILE A 461 -9.13 -1.93 -12.43
C ILE A 461 -10.27 -0.93 -12.16
N ASN A 462 -11.49 -1.46 -12.04
CA ASN A 462 -12.70 -0.68 -11.77
C ASN A 462 -13.21 -0.98 -10.36
N ASN A 463 -12.44 -0.59 -9.35
CA ASN A 463 -12.81 -0.69 -7.94
C ASN A 463 -13.47 0.61 -7.44
N ARG A 464 -14.15 0.51 -6.30
CA ARG A 464 -14.77 1.65 -5.60
C ARG A 464 -13.86 2.21 -4.51
N SER A 465 -12.71 1.58 -4.28
CA SER A 465 -11.72 1.94 -3.28
C SER A 465 -10.73 3.00 -3.78
N ILE A 466 -10.11 3.70 -2.85
CA ILE A 466 -9.10 4.71 -3.12
C ILE A 466 -7.83 4.03 -3.62
N GLN A 467 -7.27 4.55 -4.72
CA GLN A 467 -6.11 3.99 -5.40
C GLN A 467 -4.85 4.78 -5.03
N ASP A 468 -3.89 4.12 -4.38
CA ASP A 468 -2.54 4.66 -4.13
C ASP A 468 -1.76 4.80 -5.45
N MET A 469 -1.40 6.03 -5.84
CA MET A 469 -0.75 6.28 -7.13
C MET A 469 0.68 5.76 -7.22
N HIS A 470 1.34 5.45 -6.10
CA HIS A 470 2.63 4.73 -6.14
C HIS A 470 2.47 3.31 -6.69
N ILE A 471 1.25 2.76 -6.64
CA ILE A 471 0.93 1.42 -7.15
C ILE A 471 0.14 1.50 -8.46
N PHE A 472 -0.90 2.33 -8.49
CA PHE A 472 -1.84 2.40 -9.61
C PHE A 472 -1.46 3.43 -10.69
N GLY A 473 -0.51 4.32 -10.43
CA GLY A 473 -0.03 5.29 -11.42
C GLY A 473 0.66 4.61 -12.61
N GLU A 474 1.50 3.60 -12.34
CA GLU A 474 2.13 2.77 -13.36
C GLU A 474 2.10 1.28 -12.96
N PRO A 475 0.95 0.60 -13.10
CA PRO A 475 0.76 -0.78 -12.62
C PRO A 475 1.76 -1.81 -13.17
N LEU A 476 2.37 -1.52 -14.33
CA LEU A 476 3.34 -2.40 -14.99
C LEU A 476 4.74 -2.32 -14.36
N ARG A 477 5.07 -1.22 -13.68
CA ARG A 477 6.34 -1.05 -12.94
C ARG A 477 6.35 -1.77 -11.60
N ILE A 478 5.17 -2.16 -11.11
CA ILE A 478 5.01 -2.85 -9.85
C ILE A 478 5.63 -4.25 -9.92
N PRO A 479 6.39 -4.67 -8.89
CA PRO A 479 6.98 -6.00 -8.85
C PRO A 479 5.89 -7.07 -8.83
N VAL A 480 6.07 -8.11 -9.64
CA VAL A 480 5.20 -9.30 -9.60
C VAL A 480 5.83 -10.31 -8.66
N ILE A 481 5.06 -10.81 -7.69
CA ILE A 481 5.52 -11.78 -6.69
C ILE A 481 4.89 -13.14 -6.97
N LEU A 482 5.70 -14.16 -7.23
CA LEU A 482 5.24 -15.55 -7.28
C LEU A 482 5.41 -16.16 -5.89
N VAL A 483 4.34 -16.63 -5.28
CA VAL A 483 4.35 -17.19 -3.93
C VAL A 483 4.12 -18.69 -3.99
N ASP A 484 5.13 -19.46 -3.63
CA ASP A 484 5.04 -20.90 -3.44
C ASP A 484 4.86 -21.21 -1.96
N ARG A 485 3.61 -21.54 -1.56
CA ARG A 485 3.34 -22.04 -0.21
C ARG A 485 3.67 -23.53 -0.19
N VAL A 486 4.71 -23.89 0.56
CA VAL A 486 5.23 -25.25 0.60
C VAL A 486 4.53 -26.03 1.70
N VAL A 487 3.89 -27.13 1.32
CA VAL A 487 3.14 -27.99 2.24
C VAL A 487 3.86 -29.33 2.37
N ASN A 488 4.04 -29.82 3.60
CA ASN A 488 4.52 -31.18 3.83
C ASN A 488 3.44 -32.16 3.34
N ALA A 489 3.80 -33.11 2.48
CA ALA A 489 2.87 -34.14 2.06
C ALA A 489 2.40 -34.93 3.30
N PRO A 490 1.09 -35.22 3.46
CA PRO A 490 0.62 -36.03 4.57
C PRO A 490 1.28 -37.41 4.50
N LEU A 491 1.84 -37.89 5.63
CA LEU A 491 2.21 -39.30 5.74
C LEU A 491 0.96 -40.12 5.41
N ARG A 492 1.03 -40.94 4.35
CA ARG A 492 -0.08 -41.80 3.95
C ARG A 492 -0.48 -42.70 5.12
N SER A 493 -1.60 -42.42 5.79
CA SER A 493 -2.28 -43.44 6.56
C SER A 493 -2.90 -44.42 5.56
N THR A 494 -2.64 -45.70 5.74
CA THR A 494 -3.26 -46.79 5.01
C THR A 494 -4.75 -46.86 5.35
N SER A 495 -5.57 -46.00 4.75
CA SER A 495 -7.01 -46.24 4.61
C SER A 495 -7.52 -45.43 3.42
N GLY A 496 -8.08 -46.14 2.44
CA GLY A 496 -8.50 -45.59 1.15
C GLY A 496 -9.61 -44.54 1.24
N ASN A 497 -9.70 -43.78 0.14
CA ASN A 497 -10.77 -42.85 -0.24
C ASN A 497 -10.91 -41.55 0.57
N SER A 498 -10.23 -40.49 0.12
CA SER A 498 -10.85 -39.15 0.00
C SER A 498 -10.02 -38.21 -0.90
N TYR A 499 -10.02 -38.45 -2.22
CA TYR A 499 -9.36 -37.56 -3.20
C TYR A 499 -10.14 -36.26 -3.50
N PHE A 500 -11.17 -35.91 -2.71
CA PHE A 500 -12.01 -34.72 -2.95
C PHE A 500 -12.39 -33.90 -1.69
N SER A 501 -11.84 -34.18 -0.49
CA SER A 501 -12.22 -33.41 0.72
C SER A 501 -11.34 -32.20 1.03
N ALA A 502 -10.07 -32.15 0.58
CA ALA A 502 -9.13 -31.09 0.96
C ALA A 502 -9.29 -29.75 0.21
N GLN A 503 -10.21 -29.68 -0.77
CA GLN A 503 -10.56 -28.40 -1.42
C GLN A 503 -11.43 -27.52 -0.50
N LYS A 504 -12.08 -28.11 0.51
CA LYS A 504 -12.83 -27.38 1.54
C LYS A 504 -11.94 -26.72 2.60
N ASP A 505 -10.74 -27.22 2.89
CA ASP A 505 -9.93 -26.64 3.97
C ASP A 505 -9.13 -25.38 3.55
N ALA A 506 -8.88 -25.21 2.24
CA ALA A 506 -8.36 -23.94 1.72
C ALA A 506 -9.42 -22.84 1.68
N SER A 507 -10.69 -23.22 1.55
CA SER A 507 -11.84 -22.32 1.63
C SER A 507 -12.35 -22.14 3.06
N ARG A 508 -12.07 -23.04 4.01
CA ARG A 508 -12.42 -22.87 5.43
C ARG A 508 -11.54 -21.88 6.18
N ILE A 509 -10.30 -21.63 5.73
CA ILE A 509 -9.51 -20.48 6.22
C ILE A 509 -9.96 -19.16 5.55
N HIS A 510 -10.71 -19.25 4.44
CA HIS A 510 -11.27 -18.11 3.71
C HIS A 510 -12.77 -17.87 3.98
N LEU A 511 -13.40 -18.66 4.85
CA LEU A 511 -14.84 -18.57 5.17
C LEU A 511 -15.15 -19.13 6.57
N GLU A 512 -14.37 -18.75 7.58
CA GLU A 512 -14.76 -18.82 9.00
C GLU A 512 -14.49 -17.44 9.64
N THR A 513 -15.25 -16.44 9.18
CA THR A 513 -15.36 -15.12 9.85
C THR A 513 -16.81 -14.63 9.83
N GLY A 514 -17.77 -15.55 9.83
CA GLY A 514 -19.19 -15.19 9.69
C GLY A 514 -20.14 -16.30 10.13
N ALA A 515 -20.12 -16.67 11.40
CA ALA A 515 -21.27 -17.35 12.03
C ALA A 515 -21.34 -16.95 13.50
N LYS A 516 -22.54 -16.54 13.90
CA LYS A 516 -22.92 -15.96 15.19
C LYS A 516 -22.52 -16.85 16.37
N ASP A 517 -21.65 -16.34 17.24
CA ASP A 517 -21.67 -16.71 18.65
C ASP A 517 -22.31 -15.55 19.43
N GLY A 518 -23.44 -15.86 20.06
CA GLY A 518 -24.28 -14.91 20.74
C GLY A 518 -23.65 -14.31 21.98
N ASN A 519 -24.01 -13.04 22.23
CA ASN A 519 -24.02 -12.32 23.50
C ASN A 519 -23.48 -13.10 24.72
N LYS A 520 -22.20 -12.87 25.04
CA LYS A 520 -21.76 -12.81 26.43
C LYS A 520 -20.96 -11.53 26.64
N LEU A 521 -21.69 -10.54 27.17
CA LEU A 521 -21.18 -9.39 27.90
C LEU A 521 -20.14 -9.90 28.93
N LEU A 522 -18.85 -9.78 28.60
CA LEU A 522 -17.79 -10.03 29.57
C LEU A 522 -17.56 -8.73 30.35
N SER A 523 -18.25 -8.70 31.50
CA SER A 523 -17.94 -7.86 32.65
C SER A 523 -16.44 -7.64 32.82
N ALA A 524 -16.07 -6.40 33.12
CA ALA A 524 -14.74 -5.94 33.45
C ALA A 524 -14.07 -6.84 34.50
N GLY A 525 -13.21 -7.75 34.02
CA GLY A 525 -12.34 -8.57 34.83
C GLY A 525 -11.00 -8.68 34.11
N ALA A 526 -9.98 -8.00 34.64
CA ALA A 526 -8.63 -7.95 34.10
C ALA A 526 -8.00 -9.35 33.99
N LYS A 527 -8.22 -10.04 32.85
CA LYS A 527 -7.35 -11.15 32.44
C LYS A 527 -6.02 -10.55 32.00
N LYS A 528 -4.99 -10.67 32.85
CA LYS A 528 -3.59 -10.33 32.51
C LYS A 528 -3.13 -11.17 31.31
N THR A 529 -3.34 -10.65 30.09
CA THR A 529 -2.67 -11.11 28.88
C THR A 529 -1.17 -10.91 29.10
N GLY A 530 -0.39 -11.99 29.05
CA GLY A 530 1.04 -11.92 29.28
C GLY A 530 1.71 -11.09 28.20
N ARG A 531 2.55 -10.12 28.57
CA ARG A 531 3.33 -9.35 27.59
C ARG A 531 4.28 -10.31 26.85
N ILE A 532 4.38 -10.20 25.53
CA ILE A 532 5.34 -10.92 24.68
C ILE A 532 6.41 -9.94 24.22
N LEU A 533 7.69 -10.28 24.37
CA LEU A 533 8.80 -9.52 23.81
C LEU A 533 9.04 -9.96 22.37
N LYS A 534 8.91 -9.05 21.42
CA LYS A 534 9.16 -9.34 20.01
C LYS A 534 10.39 -8.58 19.57
N ILE A 535 11.37 -9.31 19.03
CA ILE A 535 12.66 -8.77 18.62
C ILE A 535 12.94 -9.19 17.18
N VAL A 536 13.43 -8.25 16.38
CA VAL A 536 13.85 -8.50 14.99
C VAL A 536 15.28 -8.03 14.80
N ILE A 537 16.14 -8.92 14.33
CA ILE A 537 17.53 -8.62 14.01
C ILE A 537 17.69 -8.52 12.49
N PHE A 538 18.25 -7.42 12.01
CA PHE A 538 18.51 -7.16 10.60
C PHE A 538 20.01 -7.25 10.32
N VAL A 539 20.41 -8.02 9.31
CA VAL A 539 21.81 -8.26 8.97
C VAL A 539 22.06 -7.97 7.50
N HIS A 540 22.93 -6.98 7.24
CA HIS A 540 23.24 -6.48 5.91
C HIS A 540 24.13 -7.44 5.09
N GLY A 541 24.24 -7.15 3.79
CA GLY A 541 25.04 -7.91 2.83
C GLY A 541 26.51 -7.50 2.76
N PHE A 542 27.22 -8.01 1.74
CA PHE A 542 28.63 -7.73 1.50
C PHE A 542 28.84 -6.27 1.12
N GLN A 543 29.74 -5.57 1.83
CA GLN A 543 29.93 -4.11 1.69
C GLN A 543 28.62 -3.31 1.86
N GLY A 544 27.65 -3.90 2.56
CA GLY A 544 26.39 -3.25 2.91
C GLY A 544 26.52 -2.38 4.16
N HIS A 545 25.49 -1.59 4.41
CA HIS A 545 25.35 -0.72 5.57
C HIS A 545 24.21 -1.23 6.45
N HIS A 546 24.29 -1.03 7.78
CA HIS A 546 23.26 -1.53 8.71
C HIS A 546 21.83 -1.06 8.36
N LEU A 547 21.67 0.10 7.70
CA LEU A 547 20.38 0.63 7.24
C LEU A 547 19.85 0.06 5.92
N ASP A 548 20.53 -0.89 5.27
CA ASP A 548 20.11 -1.46 3.98
C ASP A 548 18.72 -2.09 4.05
N LEU A 549 18.38 -2.74 5.18
CA LEU A 549 17.08 -3.38 5.39
C LEU A 549 16.03 -2.47 6.05
N ARG A 550 16.25 -1.14 6.06
CA ARG A 550 15.34 -0.18 6.72
C ARG A 550 13.91 -0.23 6.18
N LEU A 551 13.72 -0.54 4.90
CA LEU A 551 12.38 -0.60 4.31
C LEU A 551 11.55 -1.74 4.91
N VAL A 552 12.15 -2.91 5.09
CA VAL A 552 11.53 -4.05 5.77
C VAL A 552 11.27 -3.72 7.23
N ARG A 553 12.23 -3.10 7.93
CA ARG A 553 12.07 -2.62 9.31
C ARG A 553 10.88 -1.66 9.46
N ASN A 554 10.74 -0.70 8.55
CA ASN A 554 9.68 0.31 8.59
C ASN A 554 8.31 -0.34 8.42
N GLN A 555 8.17 -1.26 7.45
CA GLN A 555 6.94 -2.02 7.27
C GLN A 555 6.62 -2.91 8.49
N TRP A 556 7.63 -3.45 9.17
CA TRP A 556 7.43 -4.19 10.42
C TRP A 556 6.88 -3.31 11.52
N LEU A 557 7.45 -2.12 11.71
CA LEU A 557 7.02 -1.16 12.75
C LEU A 557 5.60 -0.65 12.49
N LEU A 558 5.15 -0.61 11.24
CA LEU A 558 3.76 -0.27 10.89
C LEU A 558 2.77 -1.37 11.32
N ILE A 559 3.16 -2.64 11.18
CA ILE A 559 2.32 -3.79 11.58
C ILE A 559 2.37 -3.99 13.10
N ASP A 560 3.54 -3.81 13.70
CA ASP A 560 3.77 -4.01 15.13
C ASP A 560 4.67 -2.89 15.70
N PRO A 561 4.07 -1.77 16.14
CA PRO A 561 4.81 -0.67 16.75
C PRO A 561 5.54 -1.04 18.04
N GLY A 562 5.21 -2.19 18.66
CA GLY A 562 5.81 -2.66 19.91
C GLY A 562 7.10 -3.47 19.71
N VAL A 563 7.45 -3.81 18.47
CA VAL A 563 8.64 -4.60 18.16
C VAL A 563 9.94 -3.84 18.44
N GLU A 564 10.95 -4.56 18.89
CA GLU A 564 12.29 -4.04 19.14
C GLU A 564 13.23 -4.50 18.03
N CYS A 565 13.77 -3.55 17.27
CA CYS A 565 14.64 -3.83 16.12
C CYS A 565 16.11 -3.59 16.47
N LEU A 566 16.98 -4.51 16.03
CA LEU A 566 18.43 -4.30 15.97
C LEU A 566 18.86 -4.30 14.50
N MET A 567 19.37 -3.17 14.00
CA MET A 567 20.10 -3.11 12.74
C MET A 567 21.56 -3.41 13.07
N SER A 568 22.08 -4.58 12.68
CA SER A 568 23.45 -5.00 13.03
C SER A 568 24.49 -4.12 12.35
N GLU A 569 25.41 -3.57 13.15
CA GLU A 569 26.51 -2.68 12.71
C GLU A 569 27.88 -3.36 12.84
N ILE A 570 27.98 -4.42 13.67
CA ILE A 570 29.27 -4.99 14.09
C ILE A 570 30.14 -5.55 12.94
N ASN A 571 29.52 -5.90 11.81
CA ASN A 571 30.21 -6.40 10.62
C ASN A 571 30.29 -5.35 9.49
N GLU A 572 29.80 -4.14 9.72
CA GLU A 572 29.97 -3.02 8.80
C GLU A 572 31.47 -2.78 8.58
N ASP A 573 31.86 -2.51 7.33
CA ASP A 573 33.26 -2.43 6.86
C ASP A 573 34.14 -3.69 7.05
N ARG A 574 33.61 -4.76 7.66
CA ARG A 574 34.35 -5.99 8.01
C ARG A 574 33.78 -7.25 7.33
N THR A 575 33.09 -7.07 6.21
CA THR A 575 32.39 -8.15 5.50
C THR A 575 33.27 -9.04 4.61
N SER A 576 34.60 -8.82 4.60
CA SER A 576 35.55 -9.53 3.73
C SER A 576 36.31 -10.68 4.41
N GLY A 577 36.18 -10.79 5.73
CA GLY A 577 36.85 -11.81 6.55
C GLY A 577 36.18 -13.19 6.51
N ASP A 578 36.52 -14.06 7.46
CA ASP A 578 35.92 -15.41 7.58
C ASP A 578 34.48 -15.34 8.13
N PHE A 579 33.56 -16.13 7.57
CA PHE A 579 32.18 -16.22 8.08
C PHE A 579 32.07 -16.64 9.54
N ARG A 580 32.99 -17.47 10.03
CA ARG A 580 33.06 -17.89 11.44
C ARG A 580 33.27 -16.70 12.37
N GLU A 581 34.18 -15.80 12.00
CA GLU A 581 34.43 -14.58 12.77
C GLU A 581 33.26 -13.60 12.67
N MET A 582 32.68 -13.44 11.47
CA MET A 582 31.52 -12.57 11.27
C MET A 582 30.31 -13.08 12.08
N GLY A 583 30.09 -14.39 12.12
CA GLY A 583 29.06 -15.05 12.91
C GLY A 583 29.28 -14.88 14.41
N LEU A 584 30.52 -15.03 14.90
CA LEU A 584 30.87 -14.77 16.30
C LEU A 584 30.54 -13.32 16.70
N ARG A 585 30.96 -12.34 15.90
CA ARG A 585 30.67 -10.92 16.16
C ARG A 585 29.17 -10.63 16.21
N LEU A 586 28.40 -11.19 15.27
CA LEU A 586 26.94 -11.06 15.27
C LEU A 586 26.32 -11.72 16.50
N ALA A 587 26.77 -12.92 16.88
CA ALA A 587 26.29 -13.61 18.07
C ALA A 587 26.55 -12.79 19.35
N GLU A 588 27.70 -12.13 19.46
CA GLU A 588 28.02 -11.22 20.57
C GLU A 588 27.09 -10.02 20.62
N GLU A 589 26.90 -9.32 19.49
CA GLU A 589 26.02 -8.15 19.38
C GLU A 589 24.56 -8.50 19.71
N VAL A 590 24.04 -9.59 19.12
CA VAL A 590 22.67 -10.06 19.36
C VAL A 590 22.49 -10.47 20.81
N THR A 591 23.42 -11.23 21.39
CA THR A 591 23.34 -11.66 22.79
C THR A 591 23.35 -10.47 23.75
N ALA A 592 24.21 -9.46 23.49
CA ALA A 592 24.26 -8.24 24.29
C ALA A 592 22.94 -7.46 24.21
N PHE A 593 22.37 -7.33 23.01
CA PHE A 593 21.08 -6.68 22.79
C PHE A 593 19.93 -7.43 23.50
N LEU A 594 19.85 -8.75 23.34
CA LEU A 594 18.83 -9.60 23.96
C LEU A 594 18.88 -9.47 25.49
N LYS A 595 20.06 -9.62 26.10
CA LYS A 595 20.24 -9.47 27.55
C LYS A 595 19.76 -8.11 28.03
N LYS A 596 20.18 -7.03 27.37
CA LYS A 596 19.74 -5.66 27.71
C LYS A 596 18.22 -5.50 27.67
N LYS A 597 17.53 -6.08 26.67
CA LYS A 597 16.07 -5.99 26.54
C LYS A 597 15.34 -6.87 27.56
N ILE A 598 15.82 -8.08 27.80
CA ILE A 598 15.26 -9.00 28.81
C ILE A 598 15.45 -8.45 30.23
N ASP A 599 16.59 -7.84 30.53
CA ASP A 599 16.86 -7.22 31.83
C ASP A 599 15.96 -6.00 32.07
N LYS A 600 15.79 -5.16 31.04
CA LYS A 600 14.85 -4.02 31.09
C LYS A 600 13.42 -4.52 31.35
N ALA A 601 13.02 -5.60 30.70
CA ALA A 601 11.70 -6.20 30.87
C ALA A 601 11.44 -6.72 32.28
N SER A 602 12.44 -7.39 32.86
CA SER A 602 12.36 -7.99 34.17
C SER A 602 12.09 -6.94 35.26
N ARG A 603 12.58 -5.71 35.06
CA ARG A 603 12.32 -4.56 35.94
C ARG A 603 10.92 -3.95 35.79
N SER A 604 10.22 -4.22 34.68
CA SER A 604 8.92 -3.62 34.33
C SER A 604 7.74 -4.61 34.34
N GLY A 605 7.88 -5.72 35.08
CA GLY A 605 6.83 -6.74 35.25
C GLY A 605 6.99 -8.01 34.42
N GLY A 606 8.12 -8.18 33.71
CA GLY A 606 8.50 -9.37 32.95
C GLY A 606 7.69 -9.60 31.66
N TYR A 607 8.26 -10.40 30.75
CA TYR A 607 7.55 -10.97 29.60
C TYR A 607 7.30 -12.46 29.84
N ARG A 608 6.14 -12.98 29.40
CA ARG A 608 5.83 -14.42 29.50
C ARG A 608 6.46 -15.23 28.37
N ASN A 609 6.80 -14.58 27.26
CA ASN A 609 7.37 -15.22 26.08
C ASN A 609 8.24 -14.25 25.27
N ILE A 610 9.16 -14.78 24.47
CA ILE A 610 10.03 -14.04 23.56
C ILE A 610 9.85 -14.62 22.15
N LYS A 611 9.65 -13.76 21.16
CA LYS A 611 9.73 -14.08 19.73
C LYS A 611 10.96 -13.39 19.15
N LEU A 612 11.93 -14.18 18.69
CA LEU A 612 13.17 -13.70 18.08
C LEU A 612 13.16 -13.99 16.59
N SER A 613 13.16 -12.94 15.78
CA SER A 613 13.15 -13.02 14.31
C SER A 613 14.44 -12.48 13.71
N PHE A 614 14.81 -13.00 12.55
CA PHE A 614 15.99 -12.59 11.80
C PHE A 614 15.62 -12.26 10.35
N VAL A 615 16.16 -11.15 9.84
CA VAL A 615 16.08 -10.74 8.44
C VAL A 615 17.50 -10.56 7.91
N GLY A 616 17.86 -11.33 6.89
CA GLY A 616 19.18 -11.26 6.27
C GLY A 616 19.09 -10.87 4.81
N HIS A 617 19.99 -10.01 4.34
CA HIS A 617 20.19 -9.76 2.92
C HIS A 617 21.51 -10.39 2.44
N SER A 618 21.48 -11.06 1.28
CA SER A 618 22.70 -11.58 0.65
C SER A 618 23.50 -12.47 1.64
N ILE A 619 24.81 -12.25 1.75
CA ILE A 619 25.68 -12.96 2.70
C ILE A 619 25.29 -12.78 4.17
N GLY A 620 24.49 -11.77 4.53
CA GLY A 620 23.94 -11.58 5.88
C GLY A 620 23.17 -12.81 6.35
N ASN A 621 22.55 -13.56 5.42
CA ASN A 621 21.91 -14.85 5.70
C ASN A 621 22.91 -15.92 6.16
N VAL A 622 24.10 -15.96 5.58
CA VAL A 622 25.18 -16.88 5.96
C VAL A 622 25.72 -16.49 7.32
N ILE A 623 25.90 -15.18 7.58
CA ILE A 623 26.34 -14.66 8.88
C ILE A 623 25.33 -15.03 9.98
N ILE A 624 24.03 -14.85 9.73
CA ILE A 624 22.96 -15.29 10.66
C ILE A 624 23.08 -16.77 10.96
N ARG A 625 23.09 -17.62 9.93
CA ARG A 625 23.20 -19.08 10.13
C ARG A 625 24.45 -19.44 10.93
N THR A 626 25.56 -18.76 10.68
CA THR A 626 26.81 -18.99 11.41
C THR A 626 26.71 -18.55 12.88
N ALA A 627 26.13 -17.38 13.15
CA ALA A 627 25.90 -16.89 14.51
C ALA A 627 25.03 -17.84 15.34
N LEU A 628 24.02 -18.47 14.72
CA LEU A 628 23.16 -19.46 15.38
C LEU A 628 23.90 -20.74 15.79
N THR A 629 25.10 -21.00 15.24
CA THR A 629 25.95 -22.14 15.66
C THR A 629 26.85 -21.81 16.85
N ASP A 630 26.93 -20.54 17.25
CA ASP A 630 27.75 -20.13 18.39
C ASP A 630 27.06 -20.46 19.71
N HIS A 631 27.82 -21.01 20.67
CA HIS A 631 27.34 -21.38 22.01
C HIS A 631 26.62 -20.24 22.76
N ARG A 632 26.93 -18.97 22.47
CA ARG A 632 26.25 -17.82 23.09
C ARG A 632 24.79 -17.71 22.68
N MET A 633 24.43 -18.21 21.50
CA MET A 633 23.07 -18.21 20.99
C MET A 633 22.24 -19.38 21.49
N GLU A 634 22.86 -20.45 22.00
CA GLU A 634 22.20 -21.67 22.47
C GLU A 634 21.00 -21.41 23.43
N PRO A 635 21.10 -20.52 24.44
CA PRO A 635 19.97 -20.24 25.34
C PRO A 635 18.75 -19.59 24.64
N PHE A 636 18.96 -18.99 23.47
CA PHE A 636 17.96 -18.21 22.74
C PHE A 636 17.34 -18.97 21.55
N LEU A 637 17.90 -20.12 21.15
CA LEU A 637 17.41 -20.89 19.99
C LEU A 637 15.93 -21.30 20.13
N LYS A 638 15.46 -21.55 21.36
CA LYS A 638 14.05 -21.88 21.65
C LYS A 638 13.07 -20.73 21.41
N TYR A 639 13.56 -19.49 21.26
CA TYR A 639 12.73 -18.30 21.01
C TYR A 639 12.65 -17.93 19.52
N LEU A 640 13.33 -18.67 18.65
CA LEU A 640 13.34 -18.37 17.21
C LEU A 640 11.94 -18.49 16.62
N TYR A 641 11.50 -17.41 15.97
CA TYR A 641 10.15 -17.24 15.45
C TYR A 641 10.14 -17.17 13.93
N THR A 642 10.60 -16.06 13.35
CA THR A 642 10.56 -15.84 11.90
C THR A 642 11.95 -15.63 11.32
N TYR A 643 12.27 -16.36 10.27
CA TYR A 643 13.45 -16.15 9.44
C TYR A 643 13.04 -15.67 8.05
N MET A 644 13.47 -14.48 7.67
CA MET A 644 13.24 -13.90 6.35
C MET A 644 14.58 -13.72 5.63
N SER A 645 14.83 -14.55 4.63
CA SER A 645 16.05 -14.53 3.83
C SER A 645 15.81 -13.80 2.53
N VAL A 646 16.40 -12.62 2.37
CA VAL A 646 16.38 -11.82 1.14
C VAL A 646 17.61 -12.13 0.29
N SER A 647 17.43 -12.86 -0.81
CA SER A 647 18.52 -13.31 -1.70
C SER A 647 19.69 -13.99 -0.95
N GLY A 648 19.42 -14.97 -0.07
CA GLY A 648 20.47 -15.62 0.73
C GLY A 648 21.20 -16.76 -0.01
N PRO A 649 22.53 -16.77 -0.15
CA PRO A 649 23.25 -17.86 -0.84
C PRO A 649 23.40 -19.11 0.05
N HIS A 650 22.30 -19.78 0.39
CA HIS A 650 22.26 -20.86 1.40
C HIS A 650 23.09 -22.10 1.05
N LEU A 651 23.27 -22.38 -0.24
CA LEU A 651 24.06 -23.49 -0.79
C LEU A 651 25.38 -23.00 -1.41
N GLY A 652 25.75 -21.74 -1.15
CA GLY A 652 26.90 -21.09 -1.77
C GLY A 652 26.78 -21.00 -3.30
N TYR A 653 27.93 -20.98 -3.96
CA TYR A 653 28.10 -20.68 -5.39
C TYR A 653 28.56 -21.89 -6.20
N LEU A 654 28.36 -23.10 -5.67
CA LEU A 654 28.88 -24.34 -6.24
C LEU A 654 28.39 -24.56 -7.69
N TYR A 655 27.16 -24.17 -7.99
CA TYR A 655 26.55 -24.19 -9.33
C TYR A 655 26.12 -22.79 -9.79
N SER A 656 27.03 -21.82 -9.79
CA SER A 656 26.75 -20.49 -10.39
C SER A 656 26.75 -20.54 -11.92
N SER A 657 25.64 -20.13 -12.55
CA SER A 657 25.48 -20.06 -14.01
C SER A 657 25.95 -18.73 -14.63
N ASN A 658 26.18 -17.68 -13.85
CA ASN A 658 26.52 -16.34 -14.37
C ASN A 658 28.02 -16.18 -14.63
N SER A 659 28.43 -16.30 -15.90
CA SER A 659 29.84 -16.21 -16.33
C SER A 659 30.52 -14.87 -16.02
N LEU A 660 29.80 -13.74 -16.15
CA LEU A 660 30.35 -12.41 -15.85
C LEU A 660 30.59 -12.22 -14.36
N PHE A 661 29.63 -12.65 -13.54
CA PHE A 661 29.78 -12.67 -12.10
C PHE A 661 30.93 -13.60 -11.68
N ASN A 662 31.02 -14.81 -12.26
CA ASN A 662 32.09 -15.77 -11.97
C ASN A 662 33.47 -15.19 -12.32
N SER A 663 33.58 -14.42 -13.40
CA SER A 663 34.80 -13.73 -13.80
C SER A 663 35.18 -12.60 -12.82
N GLY A 664 34.20 -11.81 -12.37
CA GLY A 664 34.40 -10.80 -11.33
C GLY A 664 34.79 -11.41 -9.98
N MET A 665 34.18 -12.55 -9.63
CA MET A 665 34.48 -13.30 -8.41
C MET A 665 35.89 -13.88 -8.46
N TRP A 666 36.33 -14.39 -9.60
CA TRP A 666 37.71 -14.84 -9.81
C TRP A 666 38.73 -13.71 -9.61
N LEU A 667 38.42 -12.49 -10.07
CA LEU A 667 39.26 -11.31 -9.82
C LEU A 667 39.32 -10.97 -8.32
N LEU A 668 38.17 -10.98 -7.64
CA LEU A 668 38.10 -10.73 -6.19
C LEU A 668 38.85 -11.79 -5.38
N LYS A 669 38.81 -13.06 -5.78
CA LYS A 669 39.60 -14.14 -5.15
C LYS A 669 41.11 -13.90 -5.23
N LYS A 670 41.60 -13.29 -6.32
CA LYS A 670 43.02 -12.96 -6.46
C LYS A 670 43.47 -11.85 -5.52
N LEU A 671 42.53 -11.04 -5.01
CA LEU A 671 42.81 -10.05 -3.98
C LEU A 671 42.84 -10.76 -2.62
N LYS A 672 44.02 -10.82 -1.99
CA LYS A 672 44.30 -11.52 -0.71
C LYS A 672 43.43 -11.11 0.51
N LYS A 673 42.43 -10.24 0.33
CA LYS A 673 41.60 -9.65 1.40
C LYS A 673 40.18 -10.23 1.51
N ALA A 674 39.78 -11.21 0.69
CA ALA A 674 38.37 -11.64 0.59
C ALA A 674 38.15 -13.14 0.93
N GLN A 675 38.38 -13.53 2.19
CA GLN A 675 38.25 -14.92 2.65
C GLN A 675 36.82 -15.46 2.55
N CYS A 676 35.80 -14.64 2.82
CA CYS A 676 34.40 -15.01 2.64
C CYS A 676 34.09 -15.48 1.22
N ILE A 677 34.77 -14.92 0.21
CA ILE A 677 34.58 -15.29 -1.19
C ILE A 677 35.09 -16.71 -1.45
N HIS A 678 36.23 -17.08 -0.86
CA HIS A 678 36.74 -18.43 -0.96
C HIS A 678 35.76 -19.43 -0.35
N GLN A 679 35.15 -19.10 0.79
CA GLN A 679 34.10 -19.92 1.42
C GLN A 679 32.83 -19.99 0.55
N LEU A 680 32.32 -18.87 0.03
CA LEU A 680 31.14 -18.83 -0.85
C LEU A 680 31.27 -19.73 -2.08
N THR A 681 32.49 -19.88 -2.57
CA THR A 681 32.80 -20.56 -3.83
C THR A 681 33.50 -21.91 -3.64
N PHE A 682 33.54 -22.43 -2.40
CA PHE A 682 34.11 -23.75 -2.07
C PHE A 682 35.59 -23.89 -2.47
N THR A 683 36.35 -22.80 -2.32
CA THR A 683 37.80 -22.77 -2.56
C THR A 683 38.59 -22.44 -1.29
N ASP A 684 37.96 -22.62 -0.13
CA ASP A 684 38.56 -22.49 1.20
C ASP A 684 39.26 -23.78 1.66
N ASP A 685 38.89 -24.94 1.11
CA ASP A 685 39.55 -26.24 1.32
C ASP A 685 39.56 -27.02 -0.01
N PRO A 686 40.64 -27.76 -0.34
CA PRO A 686 40.67 -28.63 -1.52
C PRO A 686 39.65 -29.78 -1.45
N ASP A 687 39.28 -30.24 -0.26
CA ASP A 687 38.26 -31.25 -0.05
C ASP A 687 36.90 -30.59 0.26
N LEU A 688 35.95 -30.78 -0.65
CA LEU A 688 34.61 -30.19 -0.57
C LEU A 688 33.87 -30.54 0.74
N GLU A 689 34.11 -31.72 1.32
CA GLU A 689 33.51 -32.14 2.60
C GLU A 689 34.10 -31.39 3.82
N LYS A 690 35.25 -30.73 3.65
CA LYS A 690 35.89 -29.93 4.69
C LYS A 690 35.62 -28.44 4.56
N THR A 691 35.03 -28.01 3.44
CA THR A 691 34.65 -26.62 3.20
C THR A 691 33.66 -26.10 4.25
N PHE A 692 33.70 -24.79 4.45
CA PHE A 692 32.83 -24.09 5.39
C PHE A 692 31.34 -24.35 5.12
N PHE A 693 30.90 -24.23 3.88
CA PHE A 693 29.48 -24.36 3.52
C PHE A 693 28.94 -25.78 3.75
N TYR A 694 29.73 -26.80 3.42
CA TYR A 694 29.35 -28.18 3.70
C TYR A 694 29.11 -28.41 5.19
N LYS A 695 30.04 -27.93 6.02
CA LYS A 695 29.93 -28.01 7.49
C LYS A 695 28.74 -27.20 8.01
N LEU A 696 28.46 -26.03 7.46
CA LEU A 696 27.35 -25.16 7.86
C LEU A 696 25.98 -25.79 7.56
N CYS A 697 25.81 -26.46 6.41
CA CYS A 697 24.56 -27.12 6.06
C CYS A 697 24.20 -28.27 7.01
N LYS A 698 25.19 -28.93 7.62
CA LYS A 698 24.98 -29.95 8.65
C LYS A 698 24.55 -29.39 10.02
N GLN A 699 24.69 -28.08 10.24
CA GLN A 699 24.31 -27.45 11.51
C GLN A 699 22.82 -27.09 11.53
N LYS A 700 22.18 -27.23 12.70
CA LYS A 700 20.75 -27.01 12.96
C LYS A 700 20.36 -25.52 13.00
N THR A 701 20.58 -24.84 11.88
CA THR A 701 20.42 -23.38 11.74
C THR A 701 19.02 -22.96 11.28
N LEU A 702 18.26 -23.89 10.68
CA LEU A 702 16.89 -23.64 10.19
C LEU A 702 15.82 -24.37 11.02
N GLU A 703 16.22 -25.40 11.78
CA GLU A 703 15.32 -26.32 12.51
C GLU A 703 14.49 -25.64 13.60
N HIS A 704 14.93 -24.51 14.16
CA HIS A 704 14.27 -23.90 15.32
C HIS A 704 13.25 -22.82 14.97
N PHE A 705 13.22 -22.34 13.72
CA PHE A 705 12.27 -21.30 13.31
C PHE A 705 10.86 -21.86 13.11
N LYS A 706 9.84 -21.10 13.53
CA LYS A 706 8.43 -21.41 13.26
C LYS A 706 8.02 -21.03 11.85
N ASN A 707 8.60 -19.94 11.33
CA ASN A 707 8.30 -19.38 10.03
C ASN A 707 9.59 -19.17 9.24
N ILE A 708 9.64 -19.66 8.00
CA ILE A 708 10.77 -19.44 7.09
C ILE A 708 10.23 -18.89 5.78
N ILE A 709 10.71 -17.70 5.40
CA ILE A 709 10.42 -17.04 4.13
C ILE A 709 11.73 -16.91 3.36
N LEU A 710 11.78 -17.47 2.16
CA LEU A 710 12.90 -17.28 1.23
C LEU A 710 12.45 -16.36 0.10
N LEU A 711 13.00 -15.15 0.05
CA LEU A 711 12.82 -14.26 -1.09
C LEU A 711 13.98 -14.43 -2.07
N SER A 712 13.64 -14.62 -3.34
CA SER A 712 14.57 -14.74 -4.45
C SER A 712 14.09 -13.88 -5.62
N SER A 713 15.01 -13.55 -6.52
CA SER A 713 14.63 -13.00 -7.83
C SER A 713 15.31 -13.82 -8.92
N PRO A 714 14.58 -14.31 -9.94
CA PRO A 714 15.19 -14.91 -11.13
C PRO A 714 16.13 -13.95 -11.88
N GLN A 715 16.01 -12.63 -11.64
CA GLN A 715 16.82 -11.58 -12.24
C GLN A 715 18.10 -11.27 -11.43
N ASP A 716 18.26 -11.88 -10.24
CA ASP A 716 19.44 -11.70 -9.40
C ASP A 716 20.62 -12.47 -10.00
N GLY A 717 21.59 -11.73 -10.54
CA GLY A 717 22.82 -12.30 -11.09
C GLY A 717 23.93 -12.45 -10.06
N TYR A 718 23.75 -11.97 -8.83
CA TYR A 718 24.73 -12.01 -7.76
C TYR A 718 24.59 -13.24 -6.89
N VAL A 719 23.38 -13.73 -6.65
CA VAL A 719 23.13 -14.92 -5.84
C VAL A 719 22.50 -15.99 -6.72
N PRO A 720 23.08 -17.22 -6.80
CA PRO A 720 22.50 -18.27 -7.60
C PRO A 720 21.04 -18.54 -7.19
N TYR A 721 20.13 -18.50 -8.16
CA TYR A 721 18.68 -18.60 -7.94
C TYR A 721 18.28 -19.80 -7.06
N HIS A 722 18.79 -20.98 -7.37
CA HIS A 722 18.52 -22.20 -6.61
C HIS A 722 19.07 -22.16 -5.16
N SER A 723 20.15 -21.43 -4.94
CA SER A 723 20.78 -21.25 -3.63
C SER A 723 19.93 -20.34 -2.74
N ALA A 724 19.38 -19.25 -3.31
CA ALA A 724 18.40 -18.38 -2.64
C ALA A 724 17.14 -19.12 -2.19
N ARG A 725 16.75 -20.15 -2.95
CA ARG A 725 15.51 -20.91 -2.74
C ARG A 725 15.69 -22.21 -1.96
N ILE A 726 16.94 -22.65 -1.70
CA ILE A 726 17.23 -23.99 -1.17
C ILE A 726 16.51 -25.04 -2.04
N GLU A 727 16.87 -25.09 -3.31
CA GLU A 727 16.31 -26.03 -4.29
C GLU A 727 17.40 -26.63 -5.20
N MET A 728 17.02 -27.68 -5.92
CA MET A 728 17.88 -28.31 -6.92
C MET A 728 17.95 -27.44 -8.19
N CYS A 729 19.09 -27.38 -8.86
CA CYS A 729 19.20 -26.75 -10.18
C CYS A 729 19.41 -27.78 -11.30
N GLN A 730 19.16 -27.39 -12.55
CA GLN A 730 19.33 -28.27 -13.70
C GLN A 730 20.79 -28.76 -13.83
N ALA A 731 21.76 -27.88 -13.60
CA ALA A 731 23.18 -28.26 -13.67
C ALA A 731 23.56 -29.36 -12.65
N SER A 732 22.96 -29.34 -11.44
CA SER A 732 23.23 -30.32 -10.41
C SER A 732 22.46 -31.63 -10.61
N SER A 733 21.32 -31.61 -11.30
CA SER A 733 20.56 -32.84 -11.57
C SER A 733 21.28 -33.79 -12.54
N TRP A 734 22.07 -33.25 -13.45
CA TRP A 734 22.86 -34.02 -14.41
C TRP A 734 24.31 -34.27 -13.94
N ASP A 735 24.76 -33.62 -12.86
CA ASP A 735 26.11 -33.79 -12.33
C ASP A 735 26.21 -35.06 -11.45
N HIS A 736 26.87 -36.08 -11.99
CA HIS A 736 27.08 -37.36 -11.33
C HIS A 736 28.38 -37.46 -10.53
N SER A 737 29.21 -36.41 -10.53
CA SER A 737 30.52 -36.35 -9.87
C SER A 737 30.43 -36.25 -8.34
N LYS A 738 31.59 -36.24 -7.66
CA LYS A 738 31.66 -35.96 -6.21
C LYS A 738 31.01 -34.62 -5.86
N LYS A 739 31.16 -33.61 -6.73
CA LYS A 739 30.55 -32.28 -6.58
C LYS A 739 29.02 -32.35 -6.54
N GLY A 740 28.41 -33.09 -7.46
CA GLY A 740 26.97 -33.34 -7.50
C GLY A 740 26.44 -33.99 -6.23
N LYS A 741 27.13 -35.02 -5.74
CA LYS A 741 26.77 -35.73 -4.49
C LYS A 741 26.78 -34.79 -3.29
N ILE A 742 27.86 -34.03 -3.11
CA ILE A 742 28.03 -33.10 -1.98
C ILE A 742 26.96 -32.01 -1.98
N PHE A 743 26.65 -31.45 -3.15
CA PHE A 743 25.58 -30.46 -3.26
C PHE A 743 24.22 -31.04 -2.87
N MET A 744 23.90 -32.26 -3.31
CA MET A 744 22.64 -32.91 -2.93
C MET A 744 22.58 -33.20 -1.43
N GLU A 745 23.68 -33.62 -0.81
CA GLU A 745 23.77 -33.79 0.65
C GLU A 745 23.45 -32.46 1.36
N MET A 746 24.14 -31.37 1.01
CA MET A 746 23.90 -30.05 1.60
C MET A 746 22.46 -29.56 1.42
N LEU A 747 21.87 -29.80 0.25
CA LEU A 747 20.49 -29.44 -0.06
C LEU A 747 19.51 -30.25 0.81
N ASN A 748 19.69 -31.57 0.88
CA ASN A 748 18.86 -32.44 1.70
C ASN A 748 18.99 -32.07 3.20
N ASP A 749 20.20 -31.81 3.70
CA ASP A 749 20.42 -31.38 5.09
C ASP A 749 19.62 -30.10 5.42
N CYS A 750 19.61 -29.11 4.52
CA CYS A 750 18.82 -27.89 4.72
C CYS A 750 17.32 -28.17 4.67
N LEU A 751 16.84 -28.98 3.72
CA LEU A 751 15.43 -29.31 3.59
C LEU A 751 14.92 -30.16 4.75
N ASP A 752 15.74 -31.07 5.27
CA ASP A 752 15.40 -31.94 6.40
C ASP A 752 15.24 -31.12 7.69
N GLN A 753 16.08 -30.11 7.91
CA GLN A 753 15.89 -29.13 8.99
C GLN A 753 14.54 -28.41 8.86
N ILE A 754 14.19 -27.97 7.66
CA ILE A 754 12.90 -27.30 7.40
C ILE A 754 11.72 -28.26 7.59
N ARG A 755 11.86 -29.55 7.25
CA ARG A 755 10.81 -30.57 7.41
C ARG A 755 10.64 -31.08 8.84
N THR A 756 11.64 -30.89 9.71
CA THR A 756 11.66 -31.48 11.05
C THR A 756 10.35 -31.16 11.79
N PRO A 757 9.62 -32.17 12.30
CA PRO A 757 8.32 -31.96 12.95
C PRO A 757 8.45 -31.04 14.17
N SER A 758 7.69 -29.94 14.17
CA SER A 758 7.49 -29.09 15.34
C SER A 758 6.12 -29.35 15.97
N SER A 759 5.96 -29.03 17.25
CA SER A 759 4.68 -29.14 17.98
C SER A 759 3.57 -28.26 17.40
N GLU A 760 3.94 -27.25 16.61
CA GLU A 760 3.04 -26.37 15.86
C GLU A 760 3.32 -26.52 14.35
N GLN A 761 2.34 -26.24 13.50
CA GLN A 761 2.52 -26.31 12.04
C GLN A 761 3.52 -25.22 11.58
N ARG A 762 4.72 -25.63 11.15
CA ARG A 762 5.71 -24.73 10.54
C ARG A 762 5.20 -24.18 9.21
N MET A 763 5.41 -22.88 9.01
CA MET A 763 5.11 -22.20 7.75
C MET A 763 6.40 -22.00 6.95
N PHE A 764 6.43 -22.52 5.73
CA PHE A 764 7.53 -22.37 4.79
C PHE A 764 7.03 -21.83 3.46
N VAL A 765 7.55 -20.67 3.06
CA VAL A 765 7.15 -19.96 1.85
C VAL A 765 8.39 -19.58 1.06
N ARG A 766 8.34 -19.81 -0.25
CA ARG A 766 9.30 -19.23 -1.21
C ARG A 766 8.59 -18.17 -2.02
N CYS A 767 9.22 -17.02 -2.21
CA CYS A 767 8.68 -15.96 -3.03
C CYS A 767 9.71 -15.52 -4.08
N ASP A 768 9.29 -15.53 -5.34
CA ASP A 768 10.07 -14.92 -6.42
C ASP A 768 9.56 -13.52 -6.71
N VAL A 769 10.44 -12.53 -6.58
CA VAL A 769 10.14 -11.15 -6.91
C VAL A 769 10.70 -10.83 -8.29
N ASN A 770 9.81 -10.53 -9.23
CA ASN A 770 10.15 -10.08 -10.57
C ASN A 770 9.97 -8.56 -10.66
N PHE A 771 11.09 -7.85 -10.60
CA PHE A 771 11.15 -6.40 -10.70
C PHE A 771 11.01 -5.94 -12.15
N ASP A 772 10.42 -4.76 -12.35
CA ASP A 772 10.52 -4.08 -13.63
C ASP A 772 11.92 -3.47 -13.78
N THR A 773 12.73 -4.05 -14.67
CA THR A 773 14.09 -3.58 -14.96
C THR A 773 14.14 -2.71 -16.22
N SER A 774 12.99 -2.45 -16.86
CA SER A 774 12.92 -1.71 -18.12
C SER A 774 13.35 -0.24 -18.00
N SER A 775 13.11 0.38 -16.84
CA SER A 775 13.44 1.77 -16.54
C SER A 775 14.93 2.00 -16.24
N GLN A 776 15.68 0.95 -15.89
CA GLN A 776 17.08 1.07 -15.48
C GLN A 776 18.06 1.30 -16.65
N GLY A 777 17.58 1.36 -17.89
CA GLY A 777 18.42 1.45 -19.09
C GLY A 777 19.37 0.24 -19.22
N LYS A 778 20.14 0.17 -20.31
CA LYS A 778 21.23 -0.82 -20.43
C LYS A 778 22.44 -0.39 -19.58
N ASN A 779 22.26 -0.32 -18.27
CA ASN A 779 23.32 0.07 -17.33
C ASN A 779 24.14 -1.14 -16.88
N LEU A 780 25.40 -0.94 -16.49
CA LEU A 780 26.30 -2.02 -16.01
C LEU A 780 25.66 -2.86 -14.89
N ASN A 781 24.84 -2.26 -14.01
CA ASN A 781 24.13 -2.99 -12.96
C ASN A 781 23.10 -3.99 -13.51
N THR A 782 22.42 -3.69 -14.62
CA THR A 782 21.50 -4.63 -15.30
C THR A 782 22.26 -5.73 -16.04
N MET A 783 23.40 -5.39 -16.66
CA MET A 783 24.24 -6.36 -17.38
C MET A 783 24.94 -7.37 -16.47
N ILE A 784 25.28 -6.98 -15.24
CA ILE A 784 25.93 -7.85 -14.25
C ILE A 784 24.87 -8.57 -13.37
N GLY A 785 23.58 -8.25 -13.53
CA GLY A 785 22.47 -8.80 -12.72
C GLY A 785 22.45 -8.29 -11.28
N ARG A 786 23.17 -7.19 -11.00
CA ARG A 786 23.18 -6.48 -9.70
C ARG A 786 21.87 -5.75 -9.44
N ALA A 787 21.17 -5.36 -10.51
CA ALA A 787 19.92 -4.61 -10.49
C ALA A 787 18.92 -5.21 -9.49
N ALA A 788 18.47 -6.44 -9.72
CA ALA A 788 17.47 -7.09 -8.87
C ALA A 788 17.97 -7.32 -7.44
N HIS A 789 19.28 -7.51 -7.26
CA HIS A 789 19.89 -7.68 -5.95
C HIS A 789 19.77 -6.42 -5.07
N ILE A 790 19.88 -5.24 -5.69
CA ILE A 790 19.73 -3.93 -5.04
C ILE A 790 18.26 -3.53 -4.93
N GLU A 791 17.42 -3.90 -5.89
CA GLU A 791 15.98 -3.58 -5.88
C GLU A 791 15.28 -4.10 -4.61
N PHE A 792 15.75 -5.21 -4.04
CA PHE A 792 15.31 -5.70 -2.73
C PHE A 792 15.55 -4.71 -1.56
N LEU A 793 16.42 -3.70 -1.72
CA LEU A 793 16.76 -2.71 -0.71
C LEU A 793 16.20 -1.32 -1.04
N GLU A 794 15.88 -1.06 -2.31
CA GLU A 794 15.45 0.26 -2.80
C GLU A 794 13.95 0.35 -3.08
N THR A 795 13.30 -0.76 -3.46
CA THR A 795 11.86 -0.81 -3.75
C THR A 795 11.09 -1.24 -2.51
N ASP A 796 10.30 -0.34 -1.91
CA ASP A 796 9.53 -0.65 -0.69
C ASP A 796 8.25 -1.47 -0.97
N ILE A 797 7.76 -1.44 -2.21
CA ILE A 797 6.49 -2.06 -2.62
C ILE A 797 6.49 -3.58 -2.39
N PHE A 798 7.58 -4.28 -2.70
CA PHE A 798 7.62 -5.74 -2.46
C PHE A 798 7.56 -6.04 -0.96
N ALA A 799 8.22 -5.22 -0.12
CA ALA A 799 8.18 -5.39 1.33
C ALA A 799 6.75 -5.16 1.85
N ARG A 800 6.04 -4.14 1.35
CA ARG A 800 4.61 -3.93 1.64
C ARG A 800 3.80 -5.19 1.30
N PHE A 801 3.94 -5.70 0.07
CA PHE A 801 3.18 -6.88 -0.37
C PHE A 801 3.46 -8.10 0.49
N ILE A 802 4.72 -8.43 0.77
CA ILE A 802 5.04 -9.60 1.60
C ILE A 802 4.52 -9.42 3.03
N MET A 803 4.78 -8.29 3.66
CA MET A 803 4.53 -8.14 5.10
C MET A 803 3.05 -8.09 5.46
N TRP A 804 2.25 -7.42 4.64
CA TRP A 804 0.81 -7.26 4.86
C TRP A 804 -0.05 -8.36 4.25
N SER A 805 0.50 -9.14 3.31
CA SER A 805 -0.19 -10.33 2.79
C SER A 805 -0.07 -11.51 3.74
N PHE A 806 0.96 -11.53 4.58
CA PHE A 806 1.20 -12.59 5.56
C PHE A 806 1.47 -12.04 6.98
N PRO A 807 0.62 -11.18 7.55
CA PRO A 807 0.85 -10.54 8.85
C PRO A 807 0.99 -11.55 9.99
N GLU A 808 0.37 -12.73 9.87
CA GLU A 808 0.48 -13.84 10.83
C GLU A 808 1.91 -14.36 11.00
N ILE A 809 2.77 -14.15 10.01
CA ILE A 809 4.19 -14.53 10.06
C ILE A 809 4.99 -13.54 10.90
N PHE A 810 4.55 -12.28 10.96
CA PHE A 810 5.29 -11.17 11.55
C PHE A 810 4.78 -10.79 12.94
N HIS A 811 3.52 -11.12 13.25
CA HIS A 811 2.82 -10.76 14.49
C HIS A 811 2.81 -11.87 15.57
#